data_AF-A0A838GAS5-F1
#
_entry.id   AF-A0A838GAS5-F1
#
_cell.length_a   1.000
_cell.length_b   1.000
_cell.length_c   1.000
_cell.angle_alpha   90.00
_cell.angle_beta   90.00
_cell.angle_gamma   90.00
#
_symmetry.space_group_name_H-M   'P 1'
#
loop_
_entity.id
_entity.type
_entity.pdbx_description
1 polymer ?
#
loop_
_entity_poly.entity_id
_entity_poly.type
_entity_poly.pdbx_seq_one_letter_code
_entity_poly.pdbx_strand_id
1 'polypeptide(L)'
;MATSEIASSGSNGFEYEADDEGLDYRRRYRGLIGVSSKVPIRDRSVLSLVYTPGVAEACLAIKDDPLRSYDLTCRGNTVAILTDGSDIFGRESGPPEAAIPLAEAKSVIFKTFAGIDAFPLCLSTHDVGEIVETGVSISPTFGAICLDDISSPRAFTIADNLDKAADIPVFSNQHHGTAILVLGALHNALKVAGKKLEDVRVVLSGAGIAGIGVARLLTRAGVKNLVVCDRAGAIYRYRPERMNWAKAYVAKETNLEQRSGSLATMLTDADVFIGLSTGDIVTEEMIREMAPNPIVFALAVPNPEIQPEAARRGGARVVATGRSDFPNVMDVSLVFPGFFRGLLDSGARNIRLRMMLGAARALADMVPENELHADNIVPRIFDFRVAPAIAAAVVRAAIEADEASREVSAEDVAAKTRRYVYEGRLQPARSSVRKEDRSLREEAIDLRERHGGILEIRSKIPIRDHHILNTLYVPPRALVPAHVIRDDPSTVTELTAKGNLVAIVTDGSAVLGLGDIGPQAALPVMEGKAVLFQTLAGVEAFPICLASRDPDEIVRIVTAIAPSFGGVNLEDISAPRCFEIEEKLRTALDMPVFHDDQHGTAIVVLAALLNAAKLRTCGLDELRIVINGAGAAGISVAKLLNAVGAADIILCDRQGAIHVDRKERMDVSKRAIAEITNHARKSGTLADVLPGADVFVGLSAPGTLTPEMIRSMAKAPMIFALANPDPEITPDLARSAGAFAIATGRSDFPNQVNNSLAFPGVFRGALDVRATAISDDMKIAAAHAIADLVTEDKLTPEFLIPDSLDLRVAPRVAAAVARSAQETGLARETIDPAEIEMRCRDLVYEGTIAL
;
A
#
# COMPACT_ATOMS: atom_id res chain seq x y z
N MET A 1 51.64 22.49 -0.90
CA MET A 1 51.28 23.03 0.44
C MET A 1 49.99 23.79 0.25
N ALA A 2 48.83 23.43 0.79
CA ALA A 2 48.48 22.45 1.80
C ALA A 2 47.16 21.77 1.42
N THR A 3 47.14 20.45 1.59
CA THR A 3 45.97 19.57 1.56
C THR A 3 45.18 19.78 2.85
N SER A 4 43.89 20.08 2.77
CA SER A 4 42.98 20.03 3.92
C SER A 4 42.29 18.67 3.93
N GLU A 5 42.89 17.73 4.67
CA GLU A 5 42.21 16.53 5.15
C GLU A 5 41.05 16.96 6.06
N ILE A 6 39.83 16.71 5.61
CA ILE A 6 38.66 16.72 6.49
C ILE A 6 38.62 15.33 7.12
N ALA A 7 38.99 15.27 8.39
CA ALA A 7 38.98 14.06 9.19
C ALA A 7 37.55 13.49 9.28
N SER A 8 37.37 12.27 8.79
CA SER A 8 36.20 11.43 9.00
C SER A 8 36.13 11.02 10.47
N SER A 9 35.28 11.69 11.25
CA SER A 9 35.02 11.31 12.65
C SER A 9 33.92 10.26 12.74
N GLY A 10 34.33 9.01 12.96
CA GLY A 10 33.61 7.99 13.74
C GLY A 10 32.16 7.67 13.35
N SER A 11 31.95 7.02 12.21
CA SER A 11 30.83 6.10 11.99
C SER A 11 31.40 4.70 11.72
N ASN A 12 30.73 3.64 12.18
CA ASN A 12 31.13 2.26 11.87
C ASN A 12 31.10 2.07 10.35
N GLY A 13 32.27 2.12 9.71
CA GLY A 13 32.43 2.15 8.26
C GLY A 13 32.00 0.84 7.61
N PHE A 14 30.86 0.87 6.94
CA PHE A 14 30.64 0.06 5.75
C PHE A 14 31.15 0.90 4.57
N GLU A 15 32.32 0.58 4.02
CA GLU A 15 32.76 1.14 2.74
C GLU A 15 31.91 0.51 1.63
N TYR A 16 31.12 1.32 0.94
CA TYR A 16 30.36 0.89 -0.23
C TYR A 16 31.25 0.96 -1.46
N GLU A 17 31.34 -0.12 -2.23
CA GLU A 17 31.93 -0.05 -3.57
C GLU A 17 31.05 0.86 -4.44
N ALA A 18 31.68 1.71 -5.25
CA ALA A 18 30.98 2.66 -6.12
C ALA A 18 30.10 2.00 -7.21
N ASP A 19 30.07 0.66 -7.27
CA ASP A 19 29.43 -0.18 -8.30
C ASP A 19 28.57 -1.29 -7.63
N ASP A 20 27.70 -0.91 -6.68
CA ASP A 20 26.75 -1.85 -6.06
C ASP A 20 25.59 -2.18 -7.02
N GLU A 21 25.62 -3.39 -7.56
CA GLU A 21 24.60 -3.91 -8.50
C GLU A 21 23.15 -3.78 -7.96
N GLY A 22 22.97 -3.86 -6.63
CA GLY A 22 21.68 -3.69 -5.97
C GLY A 22 21.12 -2.27 -6.09
N LEU A 23 21.98 -1.25 -5.98
CA LEU A 23 21.59 0.15 -6.23
C LEU A 23 21.23 0.37 -7.70
N ASP A 24 21.99 -0.20 -8.63
CA ASP A 24 21.74 -0.06 -10.07
C ASP A 24 20.42 -0.68 -10.50
N TYR A 25 20.12 -1.87 -9.99
CA TYR A 25 18.82 -2.50 -10.15
C TYR A 25 17.69 -1.57 -9.69
N ARG A 26 17.82 -0.98 -8.51
CA ARG A 26 16.80 -0.11 -7.93
C ARG A 26 16.60 1.18 -8.71
N ARG A 27 17.68 1.84 -9.16
CA ARG A 27 17.60 3.03 -10.02
C ARG A 27 16.93 2.73 -11.34
N ARG A 28 17.29 1.60 -11.98
CA ARG A 28 16.75 1.20 -13.29
C ARG A 28 15.25 0.96 -13.25
N TYR A 29 14.75 0.34 -12.18
CA TYR A 29 13.36 -0.09 -12.08
C TYR A 29 12.51 0.78 -11.14
N ARG A 30 13.11 1.81 -10.50
CA ARG A 30 12.51 2.63 -9.43
C ARG A 30 11.91 1.74 -8.34
N GLY A 31 12.79 1.04 -7.63
CA GLY A 31 12.46 0.04 -6.61
C GLY A 31 12.26 -1.39 -7.13
N LEU A 32 11.85 -2.31 -6.25
CA LEU A 32 11.69 -3.74 -6.57
C LEU A 32 10.26 -4.20 -6.82
N ILE A 33 9.27 -3.40 -6.44
CA ILE A 33 7.86 -3.73 -6.61
C ILE A 33 7.16 -2.73 -7.52
N GLY A 34 6.05 -3.15 -8.10
CA GLY A 34 5.09 -2.26 -8.73
C GLY A 34 3.67 -2.76 -8.55
N VAL A 35 2.69 -1.88 -8.71
CA VAL A 35 1.26 -2.25 -8.70
C VAL A 35 0.79 -2.43 -10.15
N SER A 36 0.07 -3.50 -10.45
CA SER A 36 -0.44 -3.75 -11.80
C SER A 36 -1.86 -4.29 -11.86
N SER A 37 -2.53 -4.04 -12.97
CA SER A 37 -3.82 -4.68 -13.28
C SER A 37 -3.64 -6.15 -13.65
N LYS A 38 -4.45 -7.02 -13.03
CA LYS A 38 -4.65 -8.42 -13.43
C LYS A 38 -5.48 -8.54 -14.72
N VAL A 39 -6.21 -7.48 -15.09
CA VAL A 39 -7.12 -7.45 -16.25
C VAL A 39 -6.73 -6.31 -17.19
N PRO A 40 -6.20 -6.60 -18.40
CA PRO A 40 -5.80 -5.54 -19.32
C PRO A 40 -7.02 -4.82 -19.88
N ILE A 41 -7.07 -3.49 -19.76
CA ILE A 41 -8.10 -2.67 -20.39
C ILE A 41 -7.76 -2.54 -21.87
N ARG A 42 -8.56 -3.18 -22.73
CA ARG A 42 -8.36 -3.19 -24.19
C ARG A 42 -9.37 -2.36 -24.95
N ASP A 43 -10.54 -2.18 -24.37
CA ASP A 43 -11.67 -1.48 -24.96
C ASP A 43 -12.62 -0.98 -23.87
N ARG A 44 -13.68 -0.30 -24.30
CA ARG A 44 -14.72 0.23 -23.40
C ARG A 44 -15.49 -0.86 -22.67
N SER A 45 -15.67 -2.03 -23.28
CA SER A 45 -16.41 -3.13 -22.66
C SER A 45 -15.70 -3.63 -21.41
N VAL A 46 -14.38 -3.87 -21.50
CA VAL A 46 -13.58 -4.26 -20.34
C VAL A 46 -13.51 -3.13 -19.31
N LEU A 47 -13.35 -1.88 -19.75
CA LEU A 47 -13.36 -0.73 -18.85
C LEU A 47 -14.67 -0.66 -18.04
N SER A 48 -15.81 -0.92 -18.65
CA SER A 48 -17.13 -0.93 -17.98
C SER A 48 -17.32 -2.07 -16.98
N LEU A 49 -16.50 -3.13 -17.02
CA LEU A 49 -16.48 -4.21 -16.02
C LEU A 49 -15.53 -3.90 -14.86
N VAL A 50 -14.37 -3.31 -15.17
CA VAL A 50 -13.30 -2.98 -14.21
C VAL A 50 -13.66 -1.74 -13.40
N TYR A 51 -14.34 -0.78 -14.04
CA TYR A 51 -14.74 0.52 -13.48
C TYR A 51 -16.23 0.77 -13.72
N THR A 52 -16.66 2.03 -13.90
CA THR A 52 -18.06 2.38 -14.05
C THR A 52 -18.64 1.96 -15.41
N PRO A 53 -19.91 1.47 -15.45
CA PRO A 53 -20.83 1.31 -14.31
C PRO A 53 -20.72 -0.03 -13.55
N GLY A 54 -20.06 -1.07 -14.09
CA GLY A 54 -20.08 -2.43 -13.54
C GLY A 54 -19.51 -2.57 -12.12
N VAL A 55 -18.53 -1.74 -11.75
CA VAL A 55 -17.91 -1.74 -10.42
C VAL A 55 -18.90 -1.51 -9.27
N ALA A 56 -19.99 -0.79 -9.51
CA ALA A 56 -21.00 -0.51 -8.49
C ALA A 56 -21.65 -1.79 -7.95
N GLU A 57 -21.76 -2.83 -8.76
CA GLU A 57 -22.35 -4.11 -8.35
C GLU A 57 -21.44 -4.85 -7.35
N ALA A 58 -20.12 -4.77 -7.55
CA ALA A 58 -19.16 -5.32 -6.59
C ALA A 58 -19.20 -4.56 -5.26
N CYS A 59 -19.36 -3.24 -5.30
CA CYS A 59 -19.56 -2.42 -4.10
C CYS A 59 -20.83 -2.82 -3.34
N LEU A 60 -21.96 -2.95 -4.03
CA LEU A 60 -23.23 -3.35 -3.42
C LEU A 60 -23.16 -4.77 -2.85
N ALA A 61 -22.53 -5.70 -3.57
CA ALA A 61 -22.29 -7.06 -3.09
C ALA A 61 -21.51 -7.10 -1.76
N ILE A 62 -20.48 -6.26 -1.61
CA ILE A 62 -19.69 -6.15 -0.38
C ILE A 62 -20.45 -5.40 0.72
N LYS A 63 -21.25 -4.40 0.35
CA LYS A 63 -22.12 -3.70 1.31
C LYS A 63 -23.12 -4.65 1.95
N ASP A 64 -23.69 -5.56 1.15
CA ASP A 64 -24.65 -6.56 1.62
C ASP A 64 -23.97 -7.71 2.39
N ASP A 65 -22.78 -8.12 1.96
CA ASP A 65 -21.94 -9.11 2.65
C ASP A 65 -20.45 -8.68 2.68
N PRO A 66 -19.98 -8.07 3.79
CA PRO A 66 -18.62 -7.56 3.91
C PRO A 66 -17.51 -8.60 3.68
N LEU A 67 -17.77 -9.89 3.92
CA LEU A 67 -16.79 -10.96 3.69
C LEU A 67 -16.49 -11.16 2.21
N ARG A 68 -17.41 -10.79 1.30
CA ARG A 68 -17.16 -10.82 -0.14
C ARG A 68 -16.05 -9.88 -0.56
N SER A 69 -15.65 -8.91 0.27
CA SER A 69 -14.48 -8.06 -0.01
C SER A 69 -13.23 -8.90 -0.27
N TYR A 70 -13.06 -10.03 0.39
CA TYR A 70 -11.88 -10.87 0.16
C TYR A 70 -11.91 -11.62 -1.18
N ASP A 71 -13.08 -11.84 -1.78
CA ASP A 71 -13.20 -12.58 -3.04
C ASP A 71 -13.33 -11.64 -4.25
N LEU A 72 -13.89 -10.44 -4.03
CA LEU A 72 -14.16 -9.44 -5.08
C LEU A 72 -13.07 -8.38 -5.24
N THR A 73 -12.07 -8.37 -4.34
CA THR A 73 -10.97 -7.39 -4.32
C THR A 73 -9.64 -8.05 -3.97
N CYS A 74 -8.56 -7.30 -4.10
CA CYS A 74 -7.21 -7.71 -3.74
C CYS A 74 -7.07 -8.06 -2.25
N ARG A 75 -7.99 -7.62 -1.37
CA ARG A 75 -7.96 -7.88 0.07
C ARG A 75 -7.71 -9.36 0.41
N GLY A 76 -8.26 -10.28 -0.38
CA GLY A 76 -8.05 -11.73 -0.23
C GLY A 76 -6.59 -12.21 -0.33
N ASN A 77 -5.72 -11.42 -0.95
CA ASN A 77 -4.35 -11.79 -1.24
C ASN A 77 -3.30 -10.76 -0.77
N THR A 78 -3.74 -9.64 -0.21
CA THR A 78 -2.86 -8.52 0.15
C THR A 78 -2.45 -8.56 1.62
N VAL A 79 -1.16 -8.33 1.90
CA VAL A 79 -0.61 -8.21 3.26
C VAL A 79 0.01 -6.82 3.44
N ALA A 80 -0.33 -6.11 4.51
CA ALA A 80 0.38 -4.87 4.87
C ALA A 80 1.68 -5.22 5.62
N ILE A 81 2.84 -4.90 5.06
CA ILE A 81 4.10 -4.91 5.80
C ILE A 81 4.21 -3.57 6.54
N LEU A 82 3.84 -3.57 7.81
CA LEU A 82 3.79 -2.37 8.64
C LEU A 82 5.07 -2.27 9.47
N THR A 83 5.80 -1.17 9.31
CA THR A 83 7.08 -0.93 9.98
C THR A 83 7.24 0.54 10.37
N ASP A 84 7.90 0.83 11.49
CA ASP A 84 8.36 2.17 11.85
C ASP A 84 9.87 2.36 11.59
N GLY A 85 10.53 1.36 10.99
CA GLY A 85 11.96 1.39 10.65
C GLY A 85 12.92 1.46 11.84
N SER A 86 12.42 1.29 13.07
CA SER A 86 13.20 1.59 14.27
C SER A 86 14.21 0.53 14.68
N ASP A 87 14.15 -0.67 14.11
CA ASP A 87 15.09 -1.77 14.41
C ASP A 87 16.05 -2.07 13.24
N ILE A 88 16.10 -1.22 12.21
CA ILE A 88 16.94 -1.43 11.02
C ILE A 88 18.42 -1.19 11.29
N PHE A 89 18.77 -0.08 11.95
CA PHE A 89 20.15 0.30 12.25
C PHE A 89 20.50 0.09 13.73
N GLY A 90 19.77 -0.79 14.41
CA GLY A 90 19.96 -1.07 15.83
C GLY A 90 19.50 0.11 16.72
N ARG A 91 20.41 0.69 17.51
CA ARG A 91 20.06 1.77 18.47
C ARG A 91 19.89 3.15 17.85
N GLU A 92 20.34 3.32 16.61
CA GLU A 92 20.19 4.55 15.85
C GLU A 92 19.00 4.36 14.90
N SER A 93 18.05 5.29 14.89
CA SER A 93 16.94 5.28 13.93
C SER A 93 17.28 6.17 12.75
N GLY A 94 17.09 5.65 11.53
CA GLY A 94 17.11 6.47 10.31
C GLY A 94 15.75 7.12 10.05
N PRO A 95 15.62 7.90 8.96
CA PRO A 95 14.30 8.31 8.48
C PRO A 95 13.44 7.07 8.15
N PRO A 96 12.11 7.12 8.31
CA PRO A 96 11.20 6.03 7.97
C PRO A 96 11.40 5.46 6.56
N GLU A 97 11.74 6.32 5.60
CA GLU A 97 12.01 6.00 4.20
C GLU A 97 13.15 4.99 4.03
N ALA A 98 14.12 4.96 4.95
CA ALA A 98 15.22 4.02 4.91
C ALA A 98 14.76 2.56 5.10
N ALA A 99 13.53 2.34 5.59
CA ALA A 99 12.92 1.02 5.71
C ALA A 99 12.34 0.47 4.39
N ILE A 100 12.01 1.35 3.44
CA ILE A 100 11.30 0.98 2.22
C ILE A 100 12.05 -0.08 1.41
N PRO A 101 13.38 0.02 1.16
CA PRO A 101 14.07 -0.99 0.36
C PRO A 101 13.99 -2.42 0.92
N LEU A 102 14.02 -2.56 2.25
CA LEU A 102 13.93 -3.84 2.94
C LEU A 102 12.52 -4.39 2.89
N ALA A 103 11.51 -3.53 3.09
CA ALA A 103 10.11 -3.91 3.00
C ALA A 103 9.71 -4.29 1.56
N GLU A 104 10.25 -3.63 0.53
CA GLU A 104 10.09 -4.04 -0.87
C GLU A 104 10.71 -5.41 -1.14
N ALA A 105 11.92 -5.68 -0.62
CA ALA A 105 12.57 -6.98 -0.80
C ALA A 105 11.75 -8.11 -0.16
N LYS A 106 11.19 -7.88 1.03
CA LYS A 106 10.24 -8.80 1.69
C LYS A 106 8.98 -9.01 0.83
N SER A 107 8.47 -7.96 0.21
CA SER A 107 7.34 -8.05 -0.73
C SER A 107 7.65 -8.95 -1.93
N VAL A 108 8.86 -8.87 -2.47
CA VAL A 108 9.34 -9.77 -3.53
C VAL A 108 9.42 -11.23 -3.04
N ILE A 109 9.85 -11.49 -1.80
CA ILE A 109 9.88 -12.83 -1.22
C ILE A 109 8.46 -13.40 -1.07
N PHE A 110 7.51 -12.62 -0.53
CA PHE A 110 6.08 -12.97 -0.47
C PHE A 110 5.54 -13.37 -1.84
N LYS A 111 5.81 -12.54 -2.85
CA LYS A 111 5.36 -12.79 -4.21
C LYS A 111 6.05 -14.02 -4.80
N THR A 112 7.36 -14.20 -4.61
CA THR A 112 8.13 -15.30 -5.23
C THR A 112 7.73 -16.66 -4.68
N PHE A 113 7.61 -16.79 -3.35
CA PHE A 113 7.45 -18.10 -2.70
C PHE A 113 6.01 -18.48 -2.38
N ALA A 114 5.07 -17.53 -2.43
CA ALA A 114 3.67 -17.80 -2.05
C ALA A 114 2.61 -17.06 -2.89
N GLY A 115 3.01 -16.20 -3.84
CA GLY A 115 2.07 -15.45 -4.68
C GLY A 115 1.24 -14.44 -3.92
N ILE A 116 1.75 -13.96 -2.79
CA ILE A 116 1.10 -12.98 -1.93
C ILE A 116 1.47 -11.58 -2.38
N ASP A 117 0.47 -10.71 -2.45
CA ASP A 117 0.63 -9.29 -2.78
C ASP A 117 0.93 -8.50 -1.50
N ALA A 118 2.16 -8.59 -1.00
CA ALA A 118 2.56 -7.83 0.18
C ALA A 118 2.94 -6.38 -0.19
N PHE A 119 2.40 -5.41 0.55
CA PHE A 119 2.58 -3.98 0.30
C PHE A 119 3.28 -3.30 1.49
N PRO A 120 4.37 -2.55 1.27
CA PRO A 120 5.12 -1.88 2.33
C PRO A 120 4.48 -0.56 2.80
N LEU A 121 4.21 -0.45 4.10
CA LEU A 121 3.74 0.74 4.78
C LEU A 121 4.74 1.14 5.88
N CYS A 122 5.63 2.07 5.54
CA CYS A 122 6.61 2.64 6.46
C CYS A 122 5.99 3.85 7.16
N LEU A 123 5.97 3.83 8.49
CA LEU A 123 5.28 4.81 9.31
C LEU A 123 6.22 5.92 9.76
N SER A 124 5.78 7.17 9.67
CA SER A 124 6.50 8.36 10.15
C SER A 124 6.41 8.59 11.66
N THR A 125 5.72 7.70 12.39
CA THR A 125 5.52 7.76 13.83
C THR A 125 6.11 6.55 14.54
N HIS A 126 6.59 6.76 15.78
CA HIS A 126 7.02 5.72 16.71
C HIS A 126 6.06 5.58 17.90
N ASP A 127 4.96 6.35 17.93
CA ASP A 127 3.96 6.25 18.99
C ASP A 127 3.17 4.94 18.87
N VAL A 128 3.05 4.23 19.98
CA VAL A 128 2.40 2.92 20.00
C VAL A 128 0.91 3.03 19.69
N GLY A 129 0.24 4.07 20.20
CA GLY A 129 -1.18 4.28 19.97
C GLY A 129 -1.46 4.58 18.50
N GLU A 130 -0.70 5.50 17.91
CA GLU A 130 -0.84 5.88 16.50
C GLU A 130 -0.54 4.72 15.54
N ILE A 131 0.47 3.89 15.83
CA ILE A 131 0.77 2.70 15.00
C ILE A 131 -0.38 1.69 15.08
N VAL A 132 -0.92 1.46 16.28
CA VAL A 132 -2.06 0.54 16.46
C VAL A 132 -3.31 1.08 15.76
N GLU A 133 -3.64 2.35 15.96
CA GLU A 133 -4.77 3.02 15.30
C GLU A 133 -4.63 2.97 13.78
N THR A 134 -3.45 3.27 13.25
CA THR A 134 -3.15 3.15 11.82
C THR A 134 -3.37 1.73 11.32
N GLY A 135 -2.82 0.71 12.00
CA GLY A 135 -2.96 -0.68 11.59
C GLY A 135 -4.41 -1.19 11.62
N VAL A 136 -5.21 -0.76 12.60
CA VAL A 136 -6.66 -1.06 12.65
C VAL A 136 -7.38 -0.35 11.51
N SER A 137 -7.12 0.94 11.30
CA SER A 137 -7.86 1.76 10.34
C SER A 137 -7.58 1.38 8.88
N ILE A 138 -6.43 0.78 8.56
CA ILE A 138 -6.15 0.28 7.19
C ILE A 138 -6.67 -1.14 6.92
N SER A 139 -7.17 -1.86 7.94
CA SER A 139 -7.60 -3.26 7.80
C SER A 139 -8.66 -3.54 6.72
N PRO A 140 -9.54 -2.58 6.31
CA PRO A 140 -10.44 -2.78 5.18
C PRO A 140 -9.75 -3.11 3.85
N THR A 141 -8.49 -2.73 3.69
CA THR A 141 -7.71 -2.92 2.46
C THR A 141 -6.97 -4.26 2.44
N PHE A 142 -6.58 -4.76 3.62
CA PHE A 142 -5.63 -5.86 3.76
C PHE A 142 -6.31 -7.13 4.29
N GLY A 143 -5.75 -8.29 3.93
CA GLY A 143 -6.15 -9.58 4.47
C GLY A 143 -5.34 -10.01 5.69
N ALA A 144 -4.16 -9.43 5.91
CA ALA A 144 -3.33 -9.64 7.09
C ALA A 144 -2.34 -8.48 7.30
N ILE A 145 -1.80 -8.36 8.51
CA ILE A 145 -0.73 -7.41 8.86
C ILE A 145 0.54 -8.20 9.20
N CYS A 146 1.65 -7.79 8.59
CA CYS A 146 3.00 -8.24 8.88
C CYS A 146 3.76 -7.10 9.59
N LEU A 147 3.98 -7.24 10.89
CA LEU A 147 4.83 -6.31 11.66
C LEU A 147 6.30 -6.66 11.44
N ASP A 148 7.10 -5.64 11.15
CA ASP A 148 8.52 -5.84 10.88
C ASP A 148 9.40 -4.65 11.24
N ASP A 149 10.66 -4.92 11.57
CA ASP A 149 11.69 -3.92 11.89
C ASP A 149 11.26 -2.88 12.94
N ILE A 150 10.49 -3.31 13.96
CA ILE A 150 10.03 -2.47 15.09
C ILE A 150 10.78 -2.85 16.36
N SER A 151 11.37 -1.86 17.02
CA SER A 151 12.23 -2.08 18.18
C SER A 151 11.47 -2.55 19.44
N SER A 152 12.14 -3.38 20.22
CA SER A 152 11.66 -3.88 21.53
C SER A 152 11.88 -2.83 22.64
N PRO A 153 10.96 -2.68 23.61
CA PRO A 153 9.82 -3.56 23.90
C PRO A 153 8.49 -3.14 23.25
N ARG A 154 8.43 -1.99 22.55
CA ARG A 154 7.16 -1.47 22.02
C ARG A 154 6.53 -2.36 20.97
N ALA A 155 7.34 -3.07 20.19
CA ALA A 155 6.86 -4.04 19.20
C ALA A 155 5.90 -5.08 19.80
N PHE A 156 6.11 -5.51 21.05
CA PHE A 156 5.20 -6.43 21.72
C PHE A 156 3.86 -5.78 22.06
N THR A 157 3.88 -4.53 22.53
CA THR A 157 2.66 -3.78 22.83
C THR A 157 1.86 -3.52 21.56
N ILE A 158 2.54 -3.13 20.48
CA ILE A 158 1.92 -2.92 19.16
C ILE A 158 1.29 -4.22 18.66
N ALA A 159 2.03 -5.33 18.66
CA ALA A 159 1.53 -6.62 18.22
C ALA A 159 0.33 -7.11 19.04
N ASP A 160 0.40 -7.04 20.37
CA ASP A 160 -0.68 -7.50 21.27
C ASP A 160 -1.94 -6.62 21.16
N ASN A 161 -1.79 -5.31 20.99
CA ASN A 161 -2.93 -4.42 20.82
C ASN A 161 -3.56 -4.55 19.43
N LEU A 162 -2.75 -4.69 18.37
CA LEU A 162 -3.26 -4.92 17.02
C LEU A 162 -3.96 -6.27 16.91
N ASP A 163 -3.39 -7.35 17.45
CA ASP A 163 -4.01 -8.69 17.45
C ASP A 163 -5.38 -8.70 18.15
N LYS A 164 -5.59 -7.80 19.12
CA LYS A 164 -6.88 -7.65 19.82
C LYS A 164 -7.87 -6.71 19.12
N ALA A 165 -7.37 -5.73 18.37
CA ALA A 165 -8.18 -4.64 17.82
C ALA A 165 -8.51 -4.82 16.33
N ALA A 166 -7.61 -5.43 15.56
CA ALA A 166 -7.80 -5.66 14.14
C ALA A 166 -8.73 -6.86 13.88
N ASP A 167 -9.48 -6.81 12.78
CA ASP A 167 -10.34 -7.90 12.29
C ASP A 167 -9.59 -8.91 11.38
N ILE A 168 -8.27 -8.76 11.27
CA ILE A 168 -7.37 -9.53 10.41
C ILE A 168 -6.15 -10.02 11.20
N PRO A 169 -5.53 -11.15 10.82
CA PRO A 169 -4.41 -11.72 11.55
C PRO A 169 -3.17 -10.82 11.53
N VAL A 170 -2.49 -10.72 12.69
CA VAL A 170 -1.29 -9.91 12.91
C VAL A 170 -0.09 -10.81 13.20
N PHE A 171 0.85 -10.88 12.27
CA PHE A 171 2.07 -11.68 12.40
C PHE A 171 3.29 -10.76 12.50
N SER A 172 4.22 -11.04 13.42
CA SER A 172 5.50 -10.34 13.45
C SER A 172 6.62 -11.26 12.95
N ASN A 173 7.32 -10.84 11.90
CA ASN A 173 8.42 -11.62 11.31
C ASN A 173 9.56 -11.84 12.31
N GLN A 174 9.98 -10.78 12.98
CA GLN A 174 11.07 -10.85 13.95
C GLN A 174 10.69 -11.66 15.21
N HIS A 175 9.40 -11.70 15.58
CA HIS A 175 8.88 -12.45 16.74
C HIS A 175 8.49 -13.89 16.39
N HIS A 176 7.39 -14.06 15.63
CA HIS A 176 6.80 -15.36 15.30
C HIS A 176 7.64 -16.10 14.26
N GLY A 177 8.07 -15.41 13.20
CA GLY A 177 8.85 -16.01 12.10
C GLY A 177 10.16 -16.63 12.60
N THR A 178 10.95 -15.86 13.35
CA THR A 178 12.20 -16.35 13.95
C THR A 178 11.96 -17.52 14.91
N ALA A 179 10.91 -17.46 15.73
CA ALA A 179 10.60 -18.53 16.68
C ALA A 179 10.27 -19.86 15.97
N ILE A 180 9.42 -19.81 14.93
CA ILE A 180 9.05 -20.98 14.12
C ILE A 180 10.28 -21.58 13.42
N LEU A 181 11.11 -20.72 12.81
CA LEU A 181 12.35 -21.11 12.14
C LEU A 181 13.29 -21.84 13.10
N VAL A 182 13.58 -21.24 14.26
CA VAL A 182 14.49 -21.80 15.26
C VAL A 182 13.97 -23.13 15.81
N LEU A 183 12.67 -23.23 16.13
CA LEU A 183 12.09 -24.48 16.62
C LEU A 183 12.16 -25.59 15.57
N GLY A 184 11.85 -25.29 14.30
CA GLY A 184 11.92 -26.26 13.20
C GLY A 184 13.34 -26.81 13.01
N ALA A 185 14.34 -25.93 12.94
CA ALA A 185 15.74 -26.35 12.86
C ALA A 185 16.20 -27.11 14.10
N LEU A 186 15.78 -26.69 15.29
CA LEU A 186 16.15 -27.34 16.55
C LEU A 186 15.63 -28.78 16.62
N HIS A 187 14.42 -29.07 16.13
CA HIS A 187 13.91 -30.44 16.07
C HIS A 187 14.85 -31.39 15.32
N ASN A 188 15.42 -30.93 14.21
CA ASN A 188 16.35 -31.71 13.40
C ASN A 188 17.76 -31.75 14.01
N ALA A 189 18.25 -30.63 14.56
CA ALA A 189 19.52 -30.58 15.26
C ALA A 189 19.57 -31.54 16.46
N LEU A 190 18.48 -31.64 17.23
CA LEU A 190 18.35 -32.55 18.36
C LEU A 190 18.44 -34.03 17.92
N LYS A 191 17.79 -34.40 16.82
CA LYS A 191 17.92 -35.76 16.24
C LYS A 191 19.38 -36.07 15.88
N VAL A 192 20.08 -35.13 15.23
CA VAL A 192 21.49 -35.28 14.84
C VAL A 192 22.43 -35.38 16.06
N ALA A 193 22.11 -34.64 17.13
CA ALA A 193 22.87 -34.66 18.38
C ALA A 193 22.51 -35.82 19.31
N GLY A 194 21.44 -36.58 19.02
CA GLY A 194 20.93 -37.65 19.87
C GLY A 194 20.31 -37.15 21.18
N LYS A 195 19.70 -35.95 21.18
CA LYS A 195 19.13 -35.29 22.37
C LYS A 195 17.61 -35.16 22.26
N LYS A 196 16.93 -35.03 23.40
CA LYS A 196 15.47 -34.78 23.48
C LYS A 196 15.18 -33.36 23.91
N LEU A 197 14.16 -32.74 23.31
CA LEU A 197 13.81 -31.33 23.55
C LEU A 197 13.53 -31.03 25.03
N GLU A 198 12.95 -31.97 25.77
CA GLU A 198 12.57 -31.78 27.17
C GLU A 198 13.74 -31.92 28.17
N ASP A 199 14.85 -32.52 27.74
CA ASP A 199 16.01 -32.83 28.58
C ASP A 199 17.15 -31.83 28.39
N VAL A 200 17.13 -31.04 27.31
CA VAL A 200 18.21 -30.12 26.99
C VAL A 200 18.20 -28.84 27.83
N ARG A 201 19.40 -28.37 28.17
CA ARG A 201 19.62 -27.02 28.66
C ARG A 201 19.91 -26.07 27.51
N VAL A 202 19.05 -25.07 27.34
CA VAL A 202 19.13 -24.06 26.29
C VAL A 202 19.59 -22.72 26.87
N VAL A 203 20.56 -22.11 26.22
CA VAL A 203 21.02 -20.75 26.51
C VAL A 203 20.78 -19.86 25.30
N LEU A 204 20.00 -18.82 25.49
CA LEU A 204 19.70 -17.81 24.48
C LEU A 204 20.48 -16.53 24.77
N SER A 205 21.21 -16.00 23.79
CA SER A 205 21.80 -14.64 23.87
C SER A 205 20.97 -13.68 23.04
N GLY A 206 20.38 -12.68 23.68
CA GLY A 206 19.50 -11.70 23.04
C GLY A 206 18.14 -11.69 23.72
N ALA A 207 17.78 -10.55 24.31
CA ALA A 207 16.48 -10.32 24.95
C ALA A 207 15.68 -9.21 24.23
N GLY A 208 15.87 -9.11 22.92
CA GLY A 208 15.06 -8.30 22.01
C GLY A 208 13.78 -9.04 21.58
N ILE A 209 13.17 -8.60 20.49
CA ILE A 209 11.91 -9.16 20.00
C ILE A 209 12.05 -10.65 19.63
N ALA A 210 13.08 -11.00 18.84
CA ALA A 210 13.35 -12.35 18.39
C ALA A 210 13.69 -13.30 19.55
N GLY A 211 14.62 -12.91 20.42
CA GLY A 211 15.07 -13.76 21.52
C GLY A 211 13.97 -14.09 22.54
N ILE A 212 13.11 -13.12 22.87
CA ILE A 212 11.95 -13.38 23.72
C ILE A 212 10.92 -14.25 22.99
N GLY A 213 10.66 -14.04 21.71
CA GLY A 213 9.76 -14.89 20.92
C GLY A 213 10.19 -16.35 20.87
N VAL A 214 11.47 -16.57 20.54
CA VAL A 214 12.09 -17.90 20.52
C VAL A 214 11.99 -18.53 21.91
N ALA A 215 12.40 -17.84 22.97
CA ALA A 215 12.30 -18.36 24.34
C ALA A 215 10.88 -18.81 24.69
N ARG A 216 9.89 -17.95 24.42
CA ARG A 216 8.48 -18.23 24.72
C ARG A 216 7.92 -19.41 23.94
N LEU A 217 8.28 -19.56 22.66
CA LEU A 217 7.83 -20.68 21.84
C LEU A 217 8.52 -21.98 22.25
N LEU A 218 9.83 -21.95 22.51
CA LEU A 218 10.59 -23.13 22.96
C LEU A 218 10.07 -23.66 24.30
N THR A 219 9.80 -22.78 25.27
CA THR A 219 9.17 -23.17 26.54
C THR A 219 7.81 -23.81 26.30
N ARG A 220 6.97 -23.24 25.42
CA ARG A 220 5.65 -23.77 25.05
C ARG A 220 5.72 -25.09 24.26
N ALA A 221 6.81 -25.32 23.53
CA ALA A 221 7.08 -26.55 22.81
C ALA A 221 7.63 -27.68 23.70
N GLY A 222 8.03 -27.37 24.94
CA GLY A 222 8.42 -28.37 25.95
C GLY A 222 9.85 -28.26 26.49
N VAL A 223 10.61 -27.22 26.14
CA VAL A 223 11.94 -26.98 26.74
C VAL A 223 11.76 -26.59 28.21
N LYS A 224 12.29 -27.41 29.13
CA LYS A 224 12.16 -27.20 30.59
C LYS A 224 13.26 -26.32 31.17
N ASN A 225 14.48 -26.40 30.65
CA ASN A 225 15.64 -25.66 31.14
C ASN A 225 16.13 -24.65 30.10
N LEU A 226 15.66 -23.40 30.19
CA LEU A 226 16.00 -22.33 29.26
C LEU A 226 16.43 -21.09 30.03
N VAL A 227 17.59 -20.52 29.69
CA VAL A 227 18.08 -19.25 30.22
C VAL A 227 18.24 -18.24 29.09
N VAL A 228 17.66 -17.06 29.25
CA VAL A 228 17.87 -15.92 28.34
C VAL A 228 18.91 -14.99 28.95
N CYS A 229 19.88 -14.57 28.14
CA CYS A 229 20.94 -13.64 28.48
C CYS A 229 20.79 -12.33 27.71
N ASP A 230 21.14 -11.22 28.35
CA ASP A 230 21.41 -9.95 27.68
C ASP A 230 22.85 -9.48 27.93
N ARG A 231 23.18 -8.25 27.54
CA ARG A 231 24.53 -7.69 27.68
C ARG A 231 25.07 -7.65 29.12
N ALA A 232 24.23 -7.80 30.14
CA ALA A 232 24.67 -7.88 31.53
C ALA A 232 24.47 -9.29 32.13
N GLY A 233 24.36 -10.33 31.29
CA GLY A 233 24.30 -11.73 31.71
C GLY A 233 22.88 -12.30 31.77
N ALA A 234 22.74 -13.37 32.56
CA ALA A 234 21.49 -14.10 32.70
C ALA A 234 20.34 -13.22 33.22
N ILE A 235 19.17 -13.36 32.58
CA ILE A 235 17.93 -12.76 33.03
C ILE A 235 17.27 -13.71 34.03
N TYR A 236 16.96 -13.19 35.21
CA TYR A 236 16.27 -13.90 36.28
C TYR A 236 15.26 -12.97 36.96
N ARG A 237 14.38 -13.54 37.79
CA ARG A 237 13.29 -12.80 38.41
C ARG A 237 13.88 -11.78 39.40
N TYR A 238 13.37 -10.56 39.35
CA TYR A 238 13.84 -9.44 40.20
C TYR A 238 15.29 -9.01 39.98
N ARG A 239 15.90 -9.34 38.83
CA ARG A 239 17.19 -8.76 38.45
C ARG A 239 17.10 -7.21 38.47
N PRO A 240 18.03 -6.51 39.14
CA PRO A 240 17.89 -5.07 39.40
C PRO A 240 18.21 -4.19 38.18
N GLU A 241 18.99 -4.69 37.22
CA GLU A 241 19.56 -3.87 36.15
C GLU A 241 19.05 -4.27 34.77
N ARG A 242 18.91 -3.26 33.89
CA ARG A 242 18.62 -3.40 32.45
C ARG A 242 17.37 -4.22 32.12
N MET A 243 16.42 -4.25 33.05
CA MET A 243 15.11 -4.88 32.89
C MET A 243 14.09 -3.94 32.28
N ASN A 244 13.20 -4.49 31.45
CA ASN A 244 11.96 -3.87 31.03
C ASN A 244 10.81 -4.86 31.30
N TRP A 245 9.56 -4.45 31.04
CA TRP A 245 8.40 -5.30 31.33
C TRP A 245 8.43 -6.64 30.56
N ALA A 246 8.90 -6.64 29.31
CA ALA A 246 8.98 -7.85 28.48
C ALA A 246 10.03 -8.84 29.02
N LYS A 247 11.20 -8.32 29.43
CA LYS A 247 12.23 -9.12 30.12
C LYS A 247 11.74 -9.65 31.47
N ALA A 248 10.98 -8.84 32.21
CA ALA A 248 10.39 -9.27 33.47
C ALA A 248 9.36 -10.38 33.27
N TYR A 249 8.64 -10.38 32.15
CA TYR A 249 7.72 -11.45 31.78
C TYR A 249 8.46 -12.73 31.39
N VAL A 250 9.47 -12.66 30.52
CA VAL A 250 10.24 -13.85 30.12
C VAL A 250 10.98 -14.47 31.30
N ALA A 251 11.44 -13.68 32.27
CA ALA A 251 12.06 -14.16 33.51
C ALA A 251 11.12 -14.97 34.42
N LYS A 252 9.80 -14.91 34.20
CA LYS A 252 8.82 -15.76 34.91
C LYS A 252 8.60 -17.10 34.22
N GLU A 253 8.76 -17.14 32.89
CA GLU A 253 8.58 -18.34 32.06
C GLU A 253 9.90 -19.11 31.86
N THR A 254 11.05 -18.47 32.10
CA THR A 254 12.40 -18.99 31.84
C THR A 254 13.29 -18.85 33.08
N ASN A 255 14.42 -19.55 33.10
CA ASN A 255 15.40 -19.53 34.19
C ASN A 255 14.76 -19.74 35.57
N LEU A 256 13.92 -20.79 35.69
CA LEU A 256 13.15 -21.08 36.90
C LEU A 256 14.05 -21.31 38.13
N GLU A 257 15.29 -21.74 37.91
CA GLU A 257 16.31 -21.94 38.94
C GLU A 257 17.02 -20.65 39.38
N GLN A 258 16.65 -19.48 38.83
CA GLN A 258 17.24 -18.17 39.18
C GLN A 258 18.75 -18.11 38.99
N ARG A 259 19.29 -18.79 37.97
CA ARG A 259 20.73 -18.76 37.68
C ARG A 259 21.17 -17.34 37.32
N SER A 260 22.31 -16.92 37.85
CA SER A 260 22.91 -15.61 37.59
C SER A 260 24.35 -15.77 37.11
N GLY A 261 24.85 -14.82 36.32
CA GLY A 261 26.24 -14.85 35.83
C GLY A 261 26.36 -14.35 34.40
N SER A 262 27.57 -14.42 33.86
CA SER A 262 27.85 -14.03 32.48
C SER A 262 27.30 -15.05 31.47
N LEU A 263 27.32 -14.70 30.18
CA LEU A 263 26.99 -15.65 29.11
C LEU A 263 27.89 -16.90 29.16
N ALA A 264 29.19 -16.73 29.43
CA ALA A 264 30.14 -17.84 29.58
C ALA A 264 29.71 -18.81 30.68
N THR A 265 29.39 -18.29 31.87
CA THR A 265 28.90 -19.11 32.99
C THR A 265 27.60 -19.85 32.65
N MET A 266 26.73 -19.24 31.85
CA MET A 266 25.50 -19.90 31.44
C MET A 266 25.73 -20.98 30.39
N LEU A 267 26.77 -20.87 29.56
CA LEU A 267 27.12 -21.85 28.54
C LEU A 267 27.77 -23.12 29.08
N THR A 268 28.44 -23.06 30.24
CA THR A 268 29.00 -24.26 30.88
C THR A 268 27.92 -25.32 31.08
N ASP A 269 28.12 -26.54 30.57
CA ASP A 269 27.16 -27.66 30.55
C ASP A 269 25.82 -27.36 29.84
N ALA A 270 25.76 -26.38 28.94
CA ALA A 270 24.58 -26.16 28.09
C ALA A 270 24.59 -27.11 26.88
N ASP A 271 23.42 -27.61 26.48
CA ASP A 271 23.28 -28.48 25.30
C ASP A 271 23.13 -27.69 24.01
N VAL A 272 22.49 -26.52 24.12
CA VAL A 272 22.09 -25.69 22.98
C VAL A 272 22.41 -24.23 23.28
N PHE A 273 23.10 -23.58 22.36
CA PHE A 273 23.25 -22.13 22.31
C PHE A 273 22.47 -21.56 21.12
N ILE A 274 21.73 -20.48 21.35
CA ILE A 274 21.04 -19.73 20.31
C ILE A 274 21.38 -18.24 20.48
N GLY A 275 22.12 -17.68 19.53
CA GLY A 275 22.48 -16.27 19.45
C GLY A 275 21.54 -15.50 18.55
N LEU A 276 20.96 -14.41 19.08
CA LEU A 276 20.04 -13.48 18.42
C LEU A 276 20.38 -12.04 18.83
N SER A 277 21.67 -11.74 18.96
CA SER A 277 22.12 -10.49 19.58
C SER A 277 23.15 -9.74 18.75
N THR A 278 24.41 -9.75 19.15
CA THR A 278 25.52 -9.09 18.46
C THR A 278 26.60 -10.12 18.16
N GLY A 279 27.30 -9.95 17.03
CA GLY A 279 28.41 -10.82 16.65
C GLY A 279 29.57 -10.81 17.63
N ASP A 280 30.43 -11.83 17.51
CA ASP A 280 31.73 -11.94 18.20
C ASP A 280 31.67 -11.91 19.74
N ILE A 281 30.60 -12.46 20.33
CA ILE A 281 30.40 -12.53 21.79
C ILE A 281 30.61 -13.93 22.39
N VAL A 282 30.85 -14.95 21.56
CA VAL A 282 31.10 -16.33 21.99
C VAL A 282 32.47 -16.79 21.47
N THR A 283 33.28 -17.39 22.34
CA THR A 283 34.62 -17.90 22.00
C THR A 283 34.64 -19.42 21.82
N GLU A 284 35.71 -19.93 21.21
CA GLU A 284 35.93 -21.37 21.06
C GLU A 284 35.97 -22.09 22.42
N GLU A 285 36.59 -21.49 23.43
CA GLU A 285 36.66 -22.02 24.79
C GLU A 285 35.28 -22.13 25.44
N MET A 286 34.40 -21.13 25.25
CA MET A 286 33.04 -21.18 25.76
C MET A 286 32.25 -22.35 25.18
N ILE A 287 32.49 -22.70 23.91
CA ILE A 287 31.89 -23.90 23.29
C ILE A 287 32.49 -25.19 23.85
N ARG A 288 33.79 -25.23 24.16
CA ARG A 288 34.44 -26.41 24.78
C ARG A 288 33.89 -26.71 26.17
N GLU A 289 33.41 -25.70 26.89
CA GLU A 289 32.79 -25.85 28.21
C GLU A 289 31.32 -26.28 28.15
N MET A 290 30.70 -26.33 26.97
CA MET A 290 29.33 -26.83 26.79
C MET A 290 29.24 -28.35 26.98
N ALA A 291 28.01 -28.86 27.11
CA ALA A 291 27.76 -30.30 27.21
C ALA A 291 28.18 -31.04 25.92
N PRO A 292 28.49 -32.35 25.98
CA PRO A 292 28.87 -33.13 24.81
C PRO A 292 27.87 -33.03 23.66
N ASN A 293 28.38 -33.03 22.42
CA ASN A 293 27.60 -32.79 21.20
C ASN A 293 26.75 -31.51 21.25
N PRO A 294 27.33 -30.32 21.53
CA PRO A 294 26.55 -29.09 21.63
C PRO A 294 25.99 -28.65 20.27
N ILE A 295 24.81 -28.05 20.30
CA ILE A 295 24.15 -27.42 19.16
C ILE A 295 24.36 -25.91 19.27
N VAL A 296 24.89 -25.28 18.22
CA VAL A 296 25.25 -23.86 18.22
C VAL A 296 24.56 -23.15 17.06
N PHE A 297 23.55 -22.35 17.36
CA PHE A 297 22.89 -21.46 16.39
C PHE A 297 23.41 -20.04 16.61
N ALA A 298 24.31 -19.56 15.75
CA ALA A 298 24.90 -18.22 15.82
C ALA A 298 24.27 -17.33 14.73
N LEU A 299 23.12 -16.73 15.05
CA LEU A 299 22.21 -16.14 14.05
C LEU A 299 22.38 -14.64 13.87
N ALA A 300 23.28 -13.98 14.60
CA ALA A 300 23.58 -12.58 14.35
C ALA A 300 24.12 -12.36 12.91
N VAL A 301 23.68 -11.27 12.28
CA VAL A 301 24.11 -10.84 10.95
C VAL A 301 24.53 -9.37 10.98
N PRO A 302 25.54 -8.96 10.20
CA PRO A 302 26.33 -9.78 9.27
C PRO A 302 27.40 -10.65 9.96
N ASN A 303 27.72 -10.37 11.22
CA ASN A 303 28.73 -11.10 12.00
C ASN A 303 28.03 -12.02 13.02
N PRO A 304 28.24 -13.35 12.96
CA PRO A 304 27.65 -14.29 13.89
C PRO A 304 28.31 -14.17 15.28
N GLU A 305 27.63 -14.65 16.32
CA GLU A 305 28.17 -14.66 17.69
C GLU A 305 29.51 -15.40 17.81
N ILE A 306 29.71 -16.41 16.96
CA ILE A 306 30.95 -17.17 16.78
C ILE A 306 31.02 -17.65 15.33
N GLN A 307 32.21 -17.62 14.74
CA GLN A 307 32.43 -18.14 13.39
C GLN A 307 32.19 -19.67 13.34
N PRO A 308 31.54 -20.21 12.29
CA PRO A 308 31.21 -21.63 12.23
C PRO A 308 32.39 -22.58 12.39
N GLU A 309 33.57 -22.27 11.83
CA GLU A 309 34.75 -23.11 12.00
C GLU A 309 35.24 -23.10 13.45
N ALA A 310 35.18 -21.95 14.13
CA ALA A 310 35.55 -21.83 15.54
C ALA A 310 34.59 -22.62 16.44
N ALA A 311 33.29 -22.56 16.18
CA ALA A 311 32.30 -23.37 16.89
C ALA A 311 32.58 -24.88 16.74
N ARG A 312 32.93 -25.33 15.52
CA ARG A 312 33.29 -26.74 15.27
C ARG A 312 34.57 -27.17 15.97
N ARG A 313 35.62 -26.36 15.96
CA ARG A 313 36.84 -26.63 16.73
C ARG A 313 36.60 -26.65 18.24
N GLY A 314 35.63 -25.87 18.70
CA GLY A 314 35.14 -25.89 20.08
C GLY A 314 34.36 -27.16 20.44
N GLY A 315 34.02 -28.00 19.46
CA GLY A 315 33.33 -29.28 19.67
C GLY A 315 31.86 -29.30 19.27
N ALA A 316 31.32 -28.22 18.67
CA ALA A 316 29.94 -28.16 18.23
C ALA A 316 29.61 -29.28 17.23
N ARG A 317 28.56 -30.05 17.54
CA ARG A 317 28.05 -31.13 16.70
C ARG A 317 27.24 -30.60 15.53
N VAL A 318 26.46 -29.55 15.76
CA VAL A 318 25.62 -28.89 14.77
C VAL A 318 25.87 -27.39 14.87
N VAL A 319 26.07 -26.74 13.73
CA VAL A 319 26.23 -25.29 13.64
C VAL A 319 25.27 -24.74 12.60
N ALA A 320 24.56 -23.66 12.93
CA ALA A 320 23.69 -22.94 12.01
C ALA A 320 23.91 -21.42 12.15
N THR A 321 23.77 -20.67 11.06
CA THR A 321 23.97 -19.21 11.05
C THR A 321 22.93 -18.51 10.20
N GLY A 322 22.80 -17.20 10.37
CA GLY A 322 21.98 -16.35 9.48
C GLY A 322 22.67 -15.97 8.17
N ARG A 323 23.90 -16.45 7.91
CA ARG A 323 24.66 -16.08 6.71
C ARG A 323 24.54 -17.14 5.62
N SER A 324 24.46 -16.70 4.36
CA SER A 324 24.26 -17.58 3.21
C SER A 324 25.51 -18.33 2.74
N ASP A 325 26.70 -17.99 3.25
CA ASP A 325 27.99 -18.61 2.91
C ASP A 325 28.29 -19.91 3.67
N PHE A 326 27.44 -20.29 4.64
CA PHE A 326 27.62 -21.50 5.45
C PHE A 326 26.45 -22.50 5.30
N PRO A 327 26.67 -23.78 5.62
CA PRO A 327 25.58 -24.75 5.75
C PRO A 327 24.58 -24.34 6.84
N ASN A 328 23.34 -24.85 6.75
CA ASN A 328 22.25 -24.55 7.68
C ASN A 328 21.95 -23.05 7.79
N VAL A 329 21.74 -22.38 6.65
CA VAL A 329 21.32 -20.98 6.59
C VAL A 329 19.94 -20.83 7.24
N MET A 330 19.86 -19.98 8.26
CA MET A 330 18.65 -19.70 9.02
C MET A 330 18.08 -18.34 8.61
N ASP A 331 17.07 -18.37 7.73
CA ASP A 331 16.39 -17.17 7.28
C ASP A 331 14.86 -17.31 7.38
N VAL A 332 14.19 -16.23 7.82
CA VAL A 332 12.74 -16.22 8.06
C VAL A 332 11.90 -16.34 6.77
N SER A 333 12.50 -16.14 5.59
CA SER A 333 11.87 -16.41 4.28
C SER A 333 11.45 -17.86 4.09
N LEU A 334 12.02 -18.79 4.87
CA LEU A 334 11.56 -20.18 4.92
C LEU A 334 10.22 -20.36 5.63
N VAL A 335 9.73 -19.34 6.34
CA VAL A 335 8.53 -19.43 7.19
C VAL A 335 7.41 -18.56 6.67
N PHE A 336 7.62 -17.24 6.62
CA PHE A 336 6.51 -16.30 6.47
C PHE A 336 5.71 -16.48 5.16
N PRO A 337 6.29 -16.80 3.98
CA PRO A 337 5.49 -16.92 2.77
C PRO A 337 4.44 -18.02 2.87
N GLY A 338 4.85 -19.21 3.32
CA GLY A 338 3.94 -20.33 3.53
C GLY A 338 2.95 -20.07 4.67
N PHE A 339 3.41 -19.42 5.75
CA PHE A 339 2.56 -19.14 6.90
C PHE A 339 1.40 -18.22 6.54
N PHE A 340 1.69 -17.09 5.90
CA PHE A 340 0.66 -16.15 5.45
C PHE A 340 -0.24 -16.73 4.37
N ARG A 341 0.28 -17.58 3.46
CA ARG A 341 -0.57 -18.25 2.46
C ARG A 341 -1.63 -19.10 3.14
N GLY A 342 -1.25 -19.85 4.17
CA GLY A 342 -2.16 -20.63 4.97
C GLY A 342 -3.20 -19.77 5.72
N LEU A 343 -2.77 -18.63 6.28
CA LEU A 343 -3.70 -17.68 6.94
C LEU A 343 -4.74 -17.11 5.96
N LEU A 344 -4.29 -16.58 4.82
CA LEU A 344 -5.16 -15.96 3.82
C LEU A 344 -6.15 -16.97 3.22
N ASP A 345 -5.67 -18.16 2.83
CA ASP A 345 -6.53 -19.16 2.18
C ASP A 345 -7.56 -19.79 3.12
N SER A 346 -7.24 -19.90 4.43
CA SER A 346 -8.20 -20.34 5.44
C SER A 346 -9.12 -19.23 5.95
N GLY A 347 -8.79 -17.97 5.66
CA GLY A 347 -9.43 -16.82 6.29
C GLY A 347 -9.27 -16.82 7.81
N ALA A 348 -8.14 -17.32 8.32
CA ALA A 348 -7.89 -17.39 9.76
C ALA A 348 -7.84 -15.98 10.38
N ARG A 349 -8.58 -15.77 11.47
CA ARG A 349 -8.65 -14.46 12.14
C ARG A 349 -7.50 -14.24 13.11
N ASN A 350 -7.12 -15.27 13.87
CA ASN A 350 -6.07 -15.17 14.88
C ASN A 350 -4.96 -16.18 14.64
N ILE A 351 -3.76 -15.87 15.14
CA ILE A 351 -2.63 -16.81 15.12
C ILE A 351 -2.58 -17.56 16.44
N ARG A 352 -2.76 -18.89 16.38
CA ARG A 352 -2.73 -19.77 17.55
C ARG A 352 -1.40 -20.51 17.67
N LEU A 353 -1.05 -20.90 18.90
CA LEU A 353 0.15 -21.68 19.19
C LEU A 353 0.25 -22.93 18.32
N ARG A 354 -0.86 -23.64 18.11
CA ARG A 354 -0.91 -24.85 17.28
C ARG A 354 -0.47 -24.58 15.83
N MET A 355 -0.79 -23.42 15.26
CA MET A 355 -0.34 -23.04 13.92
C MET A 355 1.17 -22.85 13.88
N MET A 356 1.76 -22.18 14.88
CA MET A 356 3.21 -21.99 14.96
C MET A 356 3.96 -23.32 15.14
N LEU A 357 3.46 -24.20 16.00
CA LEU A 357 4.04 -25.54 16.21
C LEU A 357 3.91 -26.40 14.95
N GLY A 358 2.75 -26.36 14.28
CA GLY A 358 2.51 -27.06 13.02
C GLY A 358 3.44 -26.57 11.90
N ALA A 359 3.64 -25.26 11.78
CA ALA A 359 4.58 -24.67 10.82
C ALA A 359 6.03 -25.07 11.10
N ALA A 360 6.47 -25.04 12.37
CA ALA A 360 7.82 -25.45 12.76
C ALA A 360 8.07 -26.94 12.47
N ARG A 361 7.07 -27.79 12.72
CA ARG A 361 7.13 -29.21 12.39
C ARG A 361 7.19 -29.45 10.89
N ALA A 362 6.34 -28.76 10.13
CA ALA A 362 6.34 -28.85 8.67
C ALA A 362 7.69 -28.43 8.08
N LEU A 363 8.31 -27.36 8.59
CA LEU A 363 9.66 -26.95 8.20
C LEU A 363 10.71 -28.03 8.51
N ALA A 364 10.66 -28.64 9.69
CA ALA A 364 11.59 -29.71 10.07
C ALA A 364 11.44 -30.95 9.16
N ASP A 365 10.20 -31.31 8.82
CA ASP A 365 9.90 -32.47 7.96
C ASP A 365 10.31 -32.26 6.49
N MET A 366 10.65 -31.03 6.09
CA MET A 366 11.21 -30.75 4.77
C MET A 366 12.63 -31.30 4.57
N VAL A 367 13.32 -31.67 5.65
CA VAL A 367 14.60 -32.40 5.60
C VAL A 367 14.32 -33.88 5.91
N PRO A 368 14.32 -34.77 4.90
CA PRO A 368 14.07 -36.19 5.10
C PRO A 368 15.10 -36.84 6.02
N GLU A 369 14.71 -37.88 6.76
CA GLU A 369 15.61 -38.57 7.71
C GLU A 369 16.89 -39.13 7.06
N ASN A 370 16.81 -39.55 5.79
CA ASN A 370 17.96 -40.05 5.03
C ASN A 370 18.92 -38.95 4.56
N GLU A 371 18.50 -37.69 4.58
CA GLU A 371 19.31 -36.51 4.23
C GLU A 371 19.75 -35.71 5.46
N LEU A 372 19.25 -36.08 6.64
CA LEU A 372 19.46 -35.37 7.89
C LEU A 372 20.89 -35.62 8.42
N HIS A 373 21.71 -34.57 8.45
CA HIS A 373 23.04 -34.59 9.07
C HIS A 373 23.42 -33.22 9.63
N ALA A 374 24.60 -33.11 10.23
CA ALA A 374 25.06 -31.90 10.93
C ALA A 374 25.08 -30.61 10.09
N ASP A 375 25.17 -30.74 8.77
CA ASP A 375 25.24 -29.62 7.82
C ASP A 375 23.97 -29.49 6.96
N ASN A 376 22.92 -30.25 7.31
CA ASN A 376 21.63 -30.24 6.64
C ASN A 376 20.50 -30.53 7.65
N ILE A 377 20.17 -29.53 8.48
CA ILE A 377 19.07 -29.60 9.47
C ILE A 377 17.85 -28.76 9.08
N VAL A 378 18.01 -27.86 8.10
CA VAL A 378 17.00 -26.91 7.62
C VAL A 378 17.04 -26.92 6.10
N PRO A 379 15.89 -26.86 5.39
CA PRO A 379 15.88 -26.81 3.94
C PRO A 379 16.56 -25.52 3.42
N ARG A 380 17.00 -25.55 2.16
CA ARG A 380 17.55 -24.37 1.49
C ARG A 380 16.43 -23.38 1.17
N ILE A 381 16.74 -22.09 1.08
CA ILE A 381 15.77 -21.02 0.75
C ILE A 381 15.03 -21.30 -0.57
N PHE A 382 15.72 -21.84 -1.57
CA PHE A 382 15.12 -22.22 -2.86
C PHE A 382 14.42 -23.59 -2.87
N ASP A 383 14.21 -24.22 -1.73
CA ASP A 383 13.31 -25.38 -1.66
C ASP A 383 11.85 -24.92 -1.74
N PHE A 384 11.36 -24.81 -2.97
CA PHE A 384 10.02 -24.38 -3.32
C PHE A 384 8.89 -25.27 -2.77
N ARG A 385 9.22 -26.40 -2.13
CA ARG A 385 8.25 -27.25 -1.43
C ARG A 385 7.90 -26.74 -0.03
N VAL A 386 8.76 -25.91 0.57
CA VAL A 386 8.63 -25.42 1.96
C VAL A 386 7.36 -24.60 2.15
N ALA A 387 7.15 -23.55 1.35
CA ALA A 387 5.98 -22.69 1.49
C ALA A 387 4.64 -23.45 1.33
N PRO A 388 4.46 -24.32 0.32
CA PRO A 388 3.29 -25.21 0.25
C PRO A 388 3.08 -26.10 1.48
N ALA A 389 4.15 -26.67 2.04
CA ALA A 389 4.07 -27.55 3.21
C ALA A 389 3.65 -26.79 4.48
N ILE A 390 4.24 -25.62 4.71
CA ILE A 390 3.87 -24.74 5.81
C ILE A 390 2.44 -24.25 5.66
N ALA A 391 2.03 -23.82 4.46
CA ALA A 391 0.67 -23.35 4.20
C ALA A 391 -0.37 -24.42 4.57
N ALA A 392 -0.16 -25.67 4.12
CA ALA A 392 -1.03 -26.79 4.50
C ALA A 392 -1.04 -27.07 6.00
N ALA A 393 0.11 -26.98 6.68
CA ALA A 393 0.17 -27.18 8.13
C ALA A 393 -0.57 -26.10 8.90
N VAL A 394 -0.47 -24.84 8.47
CA VAL A 394 -1.21 -23.72 9.04
C VAL A 394 -2.71 -23.89 8.81
N VAL A 395 -3.15 -24.27 7.60
CA VAL A 395 -4.58 -24.54 7.32
C VAL A 395 -5.13 -25.66 8.19
N ARG A 396 -4.43 -26.79 8.32
CA ARG A 396 -4.85 -27.88 9.23
C ARG A 396 -4.98 -27.38 10.66
N ALA A 397 -3.98 -26.67 11.16
CA ALA A 397 -4.00 -26.14 12.51
C ALA A 397 -5.11 -25.08 12.71
N ALA A 398 -5.43 -24.29 11.68
CA ALA A 398 -6.52 -23.32 11.70
C ALA A 398 -7.89 -23.99 11.81
N ILE A 399 -8.12 -25.04 11.02
CA ILE A 399 -9.35 -25.86 11.07
C ILE A 399 -9.49 -26.52 12.44
N GLU A 400 -8.42 -27.16 12.93
CA GLU A 400 -8.42 -27.84 14.23
C GLU A 400 -8.61 -26.88 15.42
N ALA A 401 -8.24 -25.62 15.26
CA ALA A 401 -8.39 -24.58 16.27
C ALA A 401 -9.68 -23.75 16.15
N ASP A 402 -10.57 -24.09 15.21
CA ASP A 402 -11.81 -23.35 14.90
C ASP A 402 -11.55 -21.86 14.54
N GLU A 403 -10.42 -21.61 13.86
CA GLU A 403 -10.05 -20.25 13.40
C GLU A 403 -10.30 -20.05 11.90
N ALA A 404 -10.38 -21.13 11.12
CA ALA A 404 -10.64 -21.06 9.69
C ALA A 404 -12.07 -20.57 9.43
N SER A 405 -12.22 -19.46 8.71
CA SER A 405 -13.53 -18.90 8.35
C SER A 405 -14.03 -19.36 6.98
N ARG A 406 -13.21 -20.10 6.24
CA ARG A 406 -13.54 -20.63 4.91
C ARG A 406 -13.49 -22.15 4.90
N GLU A 407 -14.35 -22.74 4.09
CA GLU A 407 -14.24 -24.15 3.72
C GLU A 407 -13.03 -24.33 2.79
N VAL A 408 -11.98 -24.98 3.29
CA VAL A 408 -10.71 -25.13 2.57
C VAL A 408 -10.04 -26.46 2.90
N SER A 409 -9.39 -27.07 1.90
CA SER A 409 -8.51 -28.23 2.10
C SER A 409 -7.04 -27.78 2.17
N ALA A 410 -6.31 -28.31 3.15
CA ALA A 410 -4.88 -28.07 3.27
C ALA A 410 -4.09 -28.60 2.06
N GLU A 411 -4.52 -29.73 1.50
CA GLU A 411 -3.92 -30.35 0.32
C GLU A 411 -4.14 -29.50 -0.93
N ASP A 412 -5.33 -28.93 -1.09
CA ASP A 412 -5.63 -27.99 -2.19
C ASP A 412 -4.81 -26.71 -2.10
N VAL A 413 -4.64 -26.16 -0.89
CA VAL A 413 -3.79 -24.98 -0.65
C VAL A 413 -2.34 -25.29 -1.00
N ALA A 414 -1.80 -26.42 -0.56
CA ALA A 414 -0.46 -26.85 -0.95
C ALA A 414 -0.33 -27.02 -2.46
N ALA A 415 -1.30 -27.64 -3.12
CA ALA A 415 -1.29 -27.85 -4.56
C ALA A 415 -1.33 -26.53 -5.34
N LYS A 416 -2.21 -25.60 -4.95
CA LYS A 416 -2.32 -24.26 -5.55
C LYS A 416 -1.04 -23.45 -5.35
N THR A 417 -0.49 -23.45 -4.15
CA THR A 417 0.77 -22.75 -3.82
C THR A 417 1.93 -23.33 -4.61
N ARG A 418 2.06 -24.66 -4.64
CA ARG A 418 3.08 -25.35 -5.43
C ARG A 418 2.97 -24.99 -6.91
N ARG A 419 1.76 -25.04 -7.46
CA ARG A 419 1.50 -24.66 -8.86
C ARG A 419 1.95 -23.23 -9.12
N TYR A 420 1.60 -22.29 -8.23
CA TYR A 420 2.05 -20.90 -8.37
C TYR A 420 3.59 -20.80 -8.39
N VAL A 421 4.28 -21.43 -7.44
CA VAL A 421 5.74 -21.28 -7.32
C VAL A 421 6.48 -21.84 -8.55
N TYR A 422 5.99 -22.91 -9.16
CA TYR A 422 6.60 -23.48 -10.36
C TYR A 422 6.11 -22.88 -11.68
N GLU A 423 4.85 -22.44 -11.77
CA GLU A 423 4.25 -21.90 -13.02
C GLU A 423 4.21 -20.36 -13.07
N GLY A 424 4.49 -19.69 -11.95
CA GLY A 424 4.50 -18.23 -11.80
C GLY A 424 3.12 -17.57 -11.89
N ARG A 425 2.02 -18.33 -11.91
CA ARG A 425 0.66 -17.79 -12.09
C ARG A 425 -0.36 -18.52 -11.25
N LEU A 426 -1.15 -17.76 -10.48
CA LEU A 426 -2.42 -18.24 -9.95
C LEU A 426 -3.41 -18.21 -11.12
N GLN A 427 -3.70 -19.37 -11.71
CA GLN A 427 -4.70 -19.42 -12.78
C GLN A 427 -6.03 -18.90 -12.25
N PRO A 428 -6.70 -17.99 -12.97
CA PRO A 428 -8.03 -17.53 -12.60
C PRO A 428 -8.95 -18.74 -12.42
N ALA A 429 -9.88 -18.65 -11.46
CA ALA A 429 -10.90 -19.68 -11.34
C ALA A 429 -11.64 -19.81 -12.69
N ARG A 430 -11.92 -21.04 -13.13
CA ARG A 430 -12.80 -21.23 -14.30
C ARG A 430 -14.20 -20.83 -13.88
N SER A 431 -14.87 -20.07 -14.74
CA SER A 431 -16.27 -19.74 -14.49
C SER A 431 -17.09 -21.03 -14.41
N SER A 432 -17.88 -21.18 -13.35
CA SER A 432 -18.69 -22.37 -13.09
C SER A 432 -19.91 -22.49 -14.01
N VAL A 433 -20.28 -21.42 -14.74
CA VAL A 433 -21.53 -21.36 -15.51
C VAL A 433 -21.30 -20.72 -16.89
N ARG A 434 -21.15 -21.49 -17.97
CA ARG A 434 -21.27 -20.93 -19.33
C ARG A 434 -22.75 -20.69 -19.65
N LYS A 435 -23.29 -19.52 -19.31
CA LYS A 435 -24.58 -19.03 -19.82
C LYS A 435 -24.29 -18.05 -20.96
N GLU A 436 -24.99 -18.20 -22.08
CA GLU A 436 -24.78 -17.40 -23.30
C GLU A 436 -25.32 -15.96 -23.19
N ASP A 437 -26.18 -15.66 -22.19
CA ASP A 437 -26.67 -14.31 -21.89
C ASP A 437 -26.36 -13.96 -20.42
N ARG A 438 -25.27 -13.21 -20.18
CA ARG A 438 -25.01 -12.59 -18.87
C ARG A 438 -25.29 -11.11 -18.93
N SER A 439 -25.86 -10.58 -17.87
CA SER A 439 -25.92 -9.13 -17.68
C SER A 439 -24.52 -8.57 -17.39
N LEU A 440 -24.28 -7.29 -17.73
CA LEU A 440 -23.04 -6.58 -17.36
C LEU A 440 -22.69 -6.73 -15.87
N ARG A 441 -23.72 -6.82 -15.02
CA ARG A 441 -23.61 -7.02 -13.57
C ARG A 441 -23.00 -8.38 -13.22
N GLU A 442 -23.53 -9.45 -13.80
CA GLU A 442 -23.02 -10.81 -13.59
C GLU A 442 -21.60 -10.96 -14.15
N GLU A 443 -21.29 -10.30 -15.27
CA GLU A 443 -19.94 -10.31 -15.84
C GLU A 443 -18.92 -9.58 -14.96
N ALA A 444 -19.28 -8.44 -14.38
CA ALA A 444 -18.40 -7.66 -13.51
C ALA A 444 -18.06 -8.43 -12.21
N ILE A 445 -19.06 -9.08 -11.61
CA ILE A 445 -18.87 -9.94 -10.43
C ILE A 445 -18.02 -11.16 -10.78
N ASP A 446 -18.36 -11.91 -11.84
CA ASP A 446 -17.59 -13.09 -12.26
C ASP A 446 -16.13 -12.75 -12.58
N LEU A 447 -15.86 -11.61 -13.22
CA LEU A 447 -14.50 -11.16 -13.49
C LEU A 447 -13.70 -11.02 -12.19
N ARG A 448 -14.27 -10.39 -11.18
CA ARG A 448 -13.60 -10.15 -9.89
C ARG A 448 -13.40 -11.44 -9.09
N GLU A 449 -14.41 -12.30 -9.03
CA GLU A 449 -14.33 -13.60 -8.34
C GLU A 449 -13.26 -14.50 -8.97
N ARG A 450 -13.15 -14.52 -10.31
CA ARG A 450 -12.14 -15.33 -11.00
C ARG A 450 -10.71 -14.88 -10.72
N HIS A 451 -10.50 -13.58 -10.51
CA HIS A 451 -9.16 -12.98 -10.36
C HIS A 451 -8.80 -12.63 -8.90
N GLY A 452 -9.75 -12.72 -7.96
CA GLY A 452 -9.57 -12.28 -6.57
C GLY A 452 -9.27 -10.78 -6.54
N GLY A 453 -10.19 -9.98 -7.09
CA GLY A 453 -9.96 -8.57 -7.42
C GLY A 453 -9.19 -8.36 -8.72
N ILE A 454 -8.93 -7.09 -9.05
CA ILE A 454 -8.33 -6.68 -10.34
C ILE A 454 -6.90 -6.12 -10.21
N LEU A 455 -6.40 -5.92 -9.00
CA LEU A 455 -5.02 -5.47 -8.74
C LEU A 455 -4.12 -6.60 -8.25
N GLU A 456 -2.83 -6.48 -8.57
CA GLU A 456 -1.76 -7.27 -7.97
C GLU A 456 -0.50 -6.43 -7.71
N ILE A 457 0.37 -6.93 -6.84
CA ILE A 457 1.72 -6.40 -6.67
C ILE A 457 2.67 -7.32 -7.44
N ARG A 458 3.40 -6.75 -8.39
CA ARG A 458 4.40 -7.46 -9.19
C ARG A 458 5.80 -7.21 -8.65
N SER A 459 6.64 -8.23 -8.74
CA SER A 459 8.08 -8.05 -8.58
C SER A 459 8.65 -7.52 -9.90
N LYS A 460 9.34 -6.38 -9.84
CA LYS A 460 10.11 -5.82 -10.97
C LYS A 460 11.40 -6.62 -11.20
N ILE A 461 11.95 -7.22 -10.14
CA ILE A 461 13.14 -8.07 -10.19
C ILE A 461 12.88 -9.35 -9.39
N PRO A 462 12.46 -10.44 -10.06
CA PRO A 462 12.14 -11.69 -9.37
C PRO A 462 13.41 -12.36 -8.83
N ILE A 463 13.33 -12.90 -7.62
CA ILE A 463 14.42 -13.67 -7.02
C ILE A 463 14.44 -15.07 -7.62
N ARG A 464 15.44 -15.35 -8.47
CA ARG A 464 15.55 -16.61 -9.23
C ARG A 464 16.71 -17.51 -8.79
N ASP A 465 17.70 -16.93 -8.15
CA ASP A 465 18.91 -17.63 -7.71
C ASP A 465 19.54 -16.97 -6.48
N HIS A 466 20.60 -17.61 -5.96
CA HIS A 466 21.34 -17.11 -4.81
C HIS A 466 22.02 -15.76 -5.07
N HIS A 467 22.37 -15.44 -6.32
CA HIS A 467 22.99 -14.17 -6.66
C HIS A 467 22.01 -13.02 -6.40
N ILE A 468 20.83 -13.06 -7.02
CA ILE A 468 19.79 -12.04 -6.83
C ILE A 468 19.29 -12.00 -5.39
N LEU A 469 19.14 -13.16 -4.73
CA LEU A 469 18.76 -13.24 -3.32
C LEU A 469 19.75 -12.50 -2.40
N ASN A 470 21.05 -12.74 -2.59
CA ASN A 470 22.11 -12.09 -1.81
C ASN A 470 22.23 -10.60 -2.13
N THR A 471 21.98 -10.18 -3.36
CA THR A 471 22.03 -8.77 -3.75
C THR A 471 20.84 -7.97 -3.21
N LEU A 472 19.63 -8.55 -3.21
CA LEU A 472 18.40 -7.78 -2.92
C LEU A 472 17.80 -7.99 -1.53
N TYR A 473 18.06 -9.10 -0.85
CA TYR A 473 17.34 -9.48 0.38
C TYR A 473 18.25 -9.88 1.56
N VAL A 474 19.32 -10.64 1.33
CA VAL A 474 20.18 -11.12 2.44
C VAL A 474 21.28 -10.09 2.79
N PRO A 475 21.48 -9.74 4.07
CA PRO A 475 22.59 -8.89 4.50
C PRO A 475 23.98 -9.48 4.21
N PRO A 476 25.05 -8.66 4.08
CA PRO A 476 25.05 -7.20 4.27
C PRO A 476 24.59 -6.39 3.06
N ARG A 477 24.66 -6.93 1.84
CA ARG A 477 24.36 -6.19 0.60
C ARG A 477 22.94 -5.61 0.56
N ALA A 478 21.95 -6.35 1.03
CA ALA A 478 20.57 -5.88 1.08
C ALA A 478 20.35 -4.62 1.95
N LEU A 479 21.27 -4.32 2.88
CA LEU A 479 21.20 -3.11 3.71
C LEU A 479 21.76 -1.87 3.02
N VAL A 480 22.52 -2.00 1.92
CA VAL A 480 23.18 -0.87 1.24
C VAL A 480 22.18 0.22 0.83
N PRO A 481 21.04 -0.09 0.17
CA PRO A 481 20.06 0.93 -0.21
C PRO A 481 19.45 1.65 1.00
N ALA A 482 19.23 0.94 2.11
CA ALA A 482 18.71 1.54 3.34
C ALA A 482 19.70 2.56 3.94
N HIS A 483 21.01 2.23 3.93
CA HIS A 483 22.04 3.15 4.39
C HIS A 483 22.18 4.38 3.47
N VAL A 484 22.12 4.20 2.15
CA VAL A 484 22.16 5.32 1.19
C VAL A 484 21.01 6.29 1.43
N ILE A 485 19.79 5.79 1.65
CA ILE A 485 18.62 6.65 1.96
C ILE A 485 18.74 7.29 3.35
N ARG A 486 19.33 6.58 4.32
CA ARG A 486 19.58 7.17 5.66
C ARG A 486 20.54 8.35 5.55
N ASP A 487 21.61 8.20 4.78
CA ASP A 487 22.68 9.19 4.65
C ASP A 487 22.27 10.35 3.71
N ASP A 488 21.48 10.06 2.67
CA ASP A 488 20.84 11.03 1.77
C ASP A 488 19.37 10.65 1.47
N PRO A 489 18.40 11.20 2.24
CA PRO A 489 16.98 10.93 2.06
C PRO A 489 16.43 11.28 0.68
N SER A 490 17.09 12.16 -0.09
CA SER A 490 16.61 12.57 -1.42
C SER A 490 16.65 11.44 -2.45
N THR A 491 17.48 10.42 -2.21
CA THR A 491 17.63 9.23 -3.06
C THR A 491 16.46 8.24 -2.96
N VAL A 492 15.54 8.42 -2.00
CA VAL A 492 14.41 7.49 -1.80
C VAL A 492 13.58 7.29 -3.07
N THR A 493 13.35 8.35 -3.84
CA THR A 493 12.47 8.30 -5.03
C THR A 493 13.12 7.61 -6.23
N GLU A 494 14.45 7.59 -6.32
CA GLU A 494 15.18 6.84 -7.35
C GLU A 494 15.40 5.36 -6.94
N LEU A 495 15.54 5.07 -5.64
CA LEU A 495 15.86 3.73 -5.14
C LEU A 495 14.63 2.87 -4.78
N THR A 496 13.43 3.46 -4.79
CA THR A 496 12.19 2.80 -4.34
C THR A 496 11.00 3.13 -5.24
N ALA A 497 9.92 2.38 -5.08
CA ALA A 497 8.66 2.60 -5.78
C ALA A 497 8.01 3.96 -5.44
N LYS A 498 8.40 4.61 -4.32
CA LYS A 498 7.86 5.90 -3.86
C LYS A 498 7.84 6.95 -4.98
N GLY A 499 8.86 6.99 -5.84
CA GLY A 499 8.96 7.95 -6.95
C GLY A 499 7.87 7.83 -8.02
N ASN A 500 7.06 6.76 -8.02
CA ASN A 500 5.98 6.55 -8.97
C ASN A 500 4.67 6.05 -8.32
N LEU A 501 4.58 6.08 -6.98
CA LEU A 501 3.51 5.42 -6.23
C LEU A 501 2.57 6.42 -5.57
N VAL A 502 1.27 6.29 -5.83
CA VAL A 502 0.20 7.15 -5.27
C VAL A 502 -0.70 6.36 -4.31
N ALA A 503 -1.02 6.93 -3.15
CA ALA A 503 -2.05 6.41 -2.27
C ALA A 503 -3.43 6.88 -2.75
N ILE A 504 -4.36 5.97 -3.02
CA ILE A 504 -5.77 6.31 -3.25
C ILE A 504 -6.52 6.16 -1.92
N VAL A 505 -6.76 7.27 -1.24
CA VAL A 505 -7.29 7.28 0.12
C VAL A 505 -8.79 7.58 0.11
N THR A 506 -9.57 6.73 0.78
CA THR A 506 -11.02 6.92 0.95
C THR A 506 -11.48 6.44 2.33
N ASP A 507 -12.57 7.01 2.85
CA ASP A 507 -13.34 6.43 3.96
C ASP A 507 -14.63 5.73 3.48
N GLY A 508 -14.92 5.77 2.17
CA GLY A 508 -16.12 5.20 1.56
C GLY A 508 -17.43 5.92 1.93
N SER A 509 -17.37 7.19 2.36
CA SER A 509 -18.56 7.97 2.74
C SER A 509 -19.36 8.55 1.57
N ALA A 510 -18.78 8.62 0.37
CA ALA A 510 -19.43 9.22 -0.80
C ALA A 510 -19.09 8.46 -2.10
N VAL A 511 -19.21 7.13 -2.07
CA VAL A 511 -18.80 6.28 -3.21
C VAL A 511 -19.78 6.41 -4.37
N LEU A 512 -19.30 6.95 -5.50
CA LEU A 512 -20.12 7.14 -6.71
C LEU A 512 -21.45 7.86 -6.39
N GLY A 513 -22.57 7.38 -6.94
CA GLY A 513 -23.92 7.75 -6.55
C GLY A 513 -24.53 6.88 -5.44
N LEU A 514 -23.76 5.96 -4.84
CA LEU A 514 -24.23 5.01 -3.82
C LEU A 514 -24.25 5.62 -2.41
N GLY A 515 -23.52 6.72 -2.21
CA GLY A 515 -23.39 7.41 -0.94
C GLY A 515 -22.48 6.66 0.03
N ASP A 516 -22.84 6.69 1.31
CA ASP A 516 -22.05 6.02 2.33
C ASP A 516 -22.31 4.50 2.30
N ILE A 517 -21.28 3.76 1.87
CA ILE A 517 -21.28 2.29 1.83
C ILE A 517 -20.18 1.68 2.70
N GLY A 518 -19.37 2.53 3.35
CA GLY A 518 -18.23 2.12 4.17
C GLY A 518 -16.96 1.75 3.38
N PRO A 519 -15.83 1.64 4.08
CA PRO A 519 -14.51 1.54 3.45
C PRO A 519 -14.29 0.23 2.69
N GLN A 520 -14.77 -0.90 3.22
CA GLN A 520 -14.59 -2.21 2.57
C GLN A 520 -15.33 -2.28 1.23
N ALA A 521 -16.54 -1.70 1.16
CA ALA A 521 -17.34 -1.67 -0.05
C ALA A 521 -16.86 -0.62 -1.06
N ALA A 522 -16.05 0.36 -0.65
CA ALA A 522 -15.41 1.33 -1.54
C ALA A 522 -14.22 0.74 -2.32
N LEU A 523 -13.57 -0.29 -1.76
CA LEU A 523 -12.34 -0.88 -2.30
C LEU A 523 -12.40 -1.25 -3.80
N PRO A 524 -13.49 -1.83 -4.36
CA PRO A 524 -13.59 -2.10 -5.79
C PRO A 524 -13.41 -0.87 -6.70
N VAL A 525 -13.95 0.29 -6.29
CA VAL A 525 -13.80 1.56 -7.03
C VAL A 525 -12.36 2.04 -6.98
N MET A 526 -11.75 1.97 -5.79
CA MET A 526 -10.36 2.36 -5.60
C MET A 526 -9.39 1.48 -6.41
N GLU A 527 -9.68 0.18 -6.52
CA GLU A 527 -8.93 -0.71 -7.43
C GLU A 527 -9.06 -0.27 -8.89
N GLY A 528 -10.27 0.08 -9.33
CA GLY A 528 -10.51 0.55 -10.69
C GLY A 528 -9.75 1.84 -10.99
N LYS A 529 -9.69 2.78 -10.02
CA LYS A 529 -8.89 4.00 -10.14
C LYS A 529 -7.39 3.71 -10.24
N ALA A 530 -6.88 2.77 -9.46
CA ALA A 530 -5.47 2.36 -9.57
C ALA A 530 -5.15 1.79 -10.96
N VAL A 531 -6.05 0.99 -11.54
CA VAL A 531 -5.91 0.50 -12.91
C VAL A 531 -5.90 1.66 -13.91
N LEU A 532 -6.73 2.68 -13.73
CA LEU A 532 -6.75 3.87 -14.59
C LEU A 532 -5.47 4.70 -14.50
N PHE A 533 -4.93 4.93 -13.30
CA PHE A 533 -3.63 5.58 -13.09
C PHE A 533 -2.52 4.89 -13.90
N GLN A 534 -2.46 3.56 -13.80
CA GLN A 534 -1.45 2.79 -14.50
C GLN A 534 -1.67 2.80 -16.01
N THR A 535 -2.90 2.51 -16.46
CA THR A 535 -3.20 2.33 -17.88
C THR A 535 -3.06 3.62 -18.66
N LEU A 536 -3.47 4.75 -18.06
CA LEU A 536 -3.54 6.03 -18.77
C LEU A 536 -2.26 6.85 -18.63
N ALA A 537 -1.46 6.67 -17.57
CA ALA A 537 -0.28 7.52 -17.34
C ALA A 537 0.94 6.78 -16.76
N GLY A 538 0.90 5.45 -16.65
CA GLY A 538 2.00 4.67 -16.05
C GLY A 538 2.27 4.98 -14.58
N VAL A 539 1.32 5.62 -13.88
CA VAL A 539 1.41 5.90 -12.45
C VAL A 539 0.98 4.64 -11.69
N GLU A 540 1.82 4.17 -10.78
CA GLU A 540 1.45 3.05 -9.91
C GLU A 540 0.64 3.63 -8.74
N ALA A 541 -0.48 3.01 -8.40
CA ALA A 541 -1.34 3.51 -7.32
C ALA A 541 -1.90 2.35 -6.50
N PHE A 542 -2.06 2.56 -5.20
CA PHE A 542 -2.55 1.53 -4.29
C PHE A 542 -3.70 2.07 -3.43
N PRO A 543 -4.83 1.33 -3.30
CA PRO A 543 -5.96 1.76 -2.50
C PRO A 543 -5.65 1.68 -1.00
N ILE A 544 -6.08 2.69 -0.24
CA ILE A 544 -6.04 2.74 1.22
C ILE A 544 -7.44 3.17 1.72
N CYS A 545 -8.28 2.17 1.98
CA CYS A 545 -9.63 2.38 2.52
C CYS A 545 -9.58 2.41 4.05
N LEU A 546 -9.93 3.56 4.65
CA LEU A 546 -9.78 3.83 6.08
C LEU A 546 -11.07 3.57 6.86
N ALA A 547 -10.97 2.81 7.94
CA ALA A 547 -12.06 2.56 8.90
C ALA A 547 -12.25 3.70 9.92
N SER A 548 -12.12 4.95 9.48
CA SER A 548 -12.36 6.14 10.31
C SER A 548 -13.26 7.15 9.61
N ARG A 549 -14.02 7.90 10.41
CA ARG A 549 -14.84 9.04 9.96
C ARG A 549 -14.37 10.37 10.51
N ASP A 550 -13.42 10.36 11.43
CA ASP A 550 -12.90 11.57 12.04
C ASP A 550 -11.86 12.22 11.11
N PRO A 551 -12.07 13.47 10.64
CA PRO A 551 -11.09 14.19 9.84
C PRO A 551 -9.68 14.18 10.44
N ASP A 552 -9.55 14.38 11.76
CA ASP A 552 -8.23 14.46 12.41
C ASP A 552 -7.51 13.12 12.43
N GLU A 553 -8.25 12.03 12.65
CA GLU A 553 -7.72 10.67 12.59
C GLU A 553 -7.30 10.31 11.16
N ILE A 554 -8.13 10.61 10.16
CA ILE A 554 -7.78 10.40 8.74
C ILE A 554 -6.50 11.16 8.39
N VAL A 555 -6.38 12.43 8.79
CA VAL A 555 -5.18 13.25 8.55
C VAL A 555 -3.96 12.62 9.23
N ARG A 556 -4.06 12.21 10.50
CA ARG A 556 -2.95 11.52 11.21
C ARG A 556 -2.52 10.26 10.48
N ILE A 557 -3.46 9.38 10.12
CA ILE A 557 -3.16 8.09 9.49
C ILE A 557 -2.49 8.30 8.13
N VAL A 558 -3.03 9.17 7.29
CA VAL A 558 -2.46 9.46 5.97
C VAL A 558 -1.05 10.06 6.11
N THR A 559 -0.84 10.92 7.10
CA THR A 559 0.48 11.47 7.43
C THR A 559 1.45 10.39 7.92
N ALA A 560 0.96 9.44 8.72
CA ALA A 560 1.73 8.32 9.22
C ALA A 560 2.23 7.44 8.07
N ILE A 561 1.39 7.09 7.09
CA ILE A 561 1.75 6.21 5.97
C ILE A 561 2.44 6.93 4.79
N ALA A 562 2.46 8.26 4.78
CA ALA A 562 3.03 9.08 3.71
C ALA A 562 4.47 8.73 3.28
N PRO A 563 5.38 8.24 4.15
CA PRO A 563 6.72 7.84 3.73
C PRO A 563 6.73 6.82 2.58
N SER A 564 5.74 5.94 2.48
CA SER A 564 5.65 4.96 1.39
C SER A 564 5.22 5.53 0.03
N PHE A 565 4.69 6.76 -0.03
CA PHE A 565 4.02 7.29 -1.23
C PHE A 565 4.68 8.56 -1.78
N GLY A 566 4.62 8.74 -3.10
CA GLY A 566 5.03 9.96 -3.80
C GLY A 566 3.91 11.00 -3.95
N GLY A 567 2.66 10.62 -3.69
CA GLY A 567 1.51 11.51 -3.69
C GLY A 567 0.26 10.85 -3.11
N VAL A 568 -0.76 11.65 -2.79
CA VAL A 568 -2.03 11.22 -2.19
C VAL A 568 -3.19 11.70 -3.05
N ASN A 569 -4.00 10.75 -3.52
CA ASN A 569 -5.27 10.99 -4.19
C ASN A 569 -6.43 10.68 -3.23
N LEU A 570 -7.08 11.71 -2.71
CA LEU A 570 -8.31 11.59 -1.91
C LEU A 570 -9.51 11.29 -2.81
N GLU A 571 -10.36 10.38 -2.35
CA GLU A 571 -11.45 9.85 -3.16
C GLU A 571 -12.70 9.51 -2.34
N ASP A 572 -13.88 9.81 -2.90
CA ASP A 572 -15.17 9.36 -2.37
C ASP A 572 -15.37 9.73 -0.88
N ILE A 573 -14.90 10.94 -0.48
CA ILE A 573 -15.06 11.49 0.88
C ILE A 573 -16.16 12.55 0.88
N SER A 574 -17.13 12.42 1.79
CA SER A 574 -18.30 13.29 1.87
C SER A 574 -17.93 14.74 2.24
N ALA A 575 -18.55 15.70 1.57
CA ALA A 575 -18.56 17.10 2.00
C ALA A 575 -19.41 17.28 3.29
N PRO A 576 -19.04 18.20 4.20
CA PRO A 576 -17.92 19.14 4.09
C PRO A 576 -16.57 18.62 4.60
N ARG A 577 -16.50 17.42 5.19
CA ARG A 577 -15.27 16.86 5.80
C ARG A 577 -14.10 16.77 4.83
N CYS A 578 -14.38 16.46 3.56
CA CYS A 578 -13.36 16.36 2.52
C CYS A 578 -12.51 17.65 2.37
N PHE A 579 -13.10 18.83 2.58
CA PHE A 579 -12.39 20.11 2.47
C PHE A 579 -11.36 20.28 3.59
N GLU A 580 -11.77 19.97 4.83
CA GLU A 580 -10.91 20.06 6.00
C GLU A 580 -9.77 19.04 5.94
N ILE A 581 -10.07 17.81 5.54
CA ILE A 581 -9.07 16.73 5.38
C ILE A 581 -8.03 17.15 4.33
N GLU A 582 -8.48 17.63 3.16
CA GLU A 582 -7.58 18.05 2.10
C GLU A 582 -6.69 19.21 2.53
N GLU A 583 -7.26 20.26 3.15
CA GLU A 583 -6.51 21.43 3.61
C GLU A 583 -5.43 21.06 4.64
N LYS A 584 -5.80 20.23 5.62
CA LYS A 584 -4.88 19.74 6.65
C LYS A 584 -3.76 18.88 6.04
N LEU A 585 -4.09 17.99 5.10
CA LEU A 585 -3.08 17.15 4.44
C LEU A 585 -2.13 17.96 3.54
N ARG A 586 -2.65 18.93 2.78
CA ARG A 586 -1.82 19.85 1.98
C ARG A 586 -0.86 20.68 2.83
N THR A 587 -1.22 20.94 4.09
CA THR A 587 -0.36 21.67 5.03
C THR A 587 0.64 20.74 5.72
N ALA A 588 0.25 19.51 6.04
CA ALA A 588 1.07 18.55 6.78
C ALA A 588 2.09 17.81 5.89
N LEU A 589 1.82 17.68 4.59
CA LEU A 589 2.61 16.88 3.66
C LEU A 589 3.37 17.72 2.65
N ASP A 590 4.63 17.38 2.43
CA ASP A 590 5.49 17.95 1.39
C ASP A 590 5.44 17.11 0.10
N MET A 591 4.22 16.83 -0.39
CA MET A 591 3.97 16.06 -1.61
C MET A 591 2.61 16.41 -2.24
N PRO A 592 2.35 16.02 -3.51
CA PRO A 592 1.08 16.26 -4.17
C PRO A 592 -0.09 15.60 -3.42
N VAL A 593 -1.04 16.41 -2.95
CA VAL A 593 -2.34 15.97 -2.44
C VAL A 593 -3.42 16.49 -3.39
N PHE A 594 -4.25 15.58 -3.90
CA PHE A 594 -5.30 15.88 -4.86
C PHE A 594 -6.58 15.18 -4.44
N HIS A 595 -7.73 15.86 -4.53
CA HIS A 595 -9.02 15.22 -4.37
C HIS A 595 -9.73 15.15 -5.72
N ASP A 596 -9.92 13.96 -6.26
CA ASP A 596 -10.39 13.82 -7.66
C ASP A 596 -11.83 14.30 -7.85
N ASP A 597 -12.75 13.97 -6.93
CA ASP A 597 -14.13 14.46 -7.01
C ASP A 597 -14.24 15.99 -6.97
N GLN A 598 -13.27 16.67 -6.36
CA GLN A 598 -13.19 18.13 -6.34
C GLN A 598 -12.46 18.64 -7.58
N HIS A 599 -11.15 18.43 -7.63
CA HIS A 599 -10.24 19.08 -8.57
C HIS A 599 -10.27 18.42 -9.93
N GLY A 600 -10.36 17.08 -9.98
CA GLY A 600 -10.49 16.33 -11.23
C GLY A 600 -11.74 16.78 -11.98
N THR A 601 -12.88 16.79 -11.29
CA THR A 601 -14.15 17.30 -11.83
C THR A 601 -14.03 18.75 -12.31
N ALA A 602 -13.42 19.63 -11.52
CA ALA A 602 -13.25 21.04 -11.90
C ALA A 602 -12.41 21.21 -13.18
N ILE A 603 -11.31 20.48 -13.31
CA ILE A 603 -10.44 20.49 -14.49
C ILE A 603 -11.21 20.09 -15.75
N VAL A 604 -11.94 18.97 -15.70
CA VAL A 604 -12.63 18.46 -16.90
C VAL A 604 -13.86 19.29 -17.29
N VAL A 605 -14.55 19.88 -16.30
CA VAL A 605 -15.64 20.84 -16.55
C VAL A 605 -15.09 22.10 -17.22
N LEU A 606 -13.99 22.65 -16.70
CA LEU A 606 -13.35 23.81 -17.30
C LEU A 606 -12.88 23.52 -18.74
N ALA A 607 -12.25 22.36 -18.98
CA ALA A 607 -11.79 21.98 -20.32
C ALA A 607 -12.94 21.94 -21.34
N ALA A 608 -14.04 21.26 -21.01
CA ALA A 608 -15.21 21.21 -21.89
C ALA A 608 -15.89 22.58 -22.04
N LEU A 609 -15.93 23.40 -20.99
CA LEU A 609 -16.52 24.74 -21.05
C LEU A 609 -15.70 25.70 -21.91
N LEU A 610 -14.36 25.65 -21.85
CA LEU A 610 -13.48 26.44 -22.72
C LEU A 610 -13.80 26.18 -24.20
N ASN A 611 -13.93 24.92 -24.58
CA ASN A 611 -14.27 24.52 -25.93
C ASN A 611 -15.72 24.89 -26.32
N ALA A 612 -16.67 24.74 -25.41
CA ALA A 612 -18.05 25.16 -25.64
C ALA A 612 -18.17 26.68 -25.83
N ALA A 613 -17.47 27.47 -25.02
CA ALA A 613 -17.42 28.93 -25.12
C ALA A 613 -16.73 29.38 -26.42
N LYS A 614 -15.62 28.72 -26.80
CA LYS A 614 -14.94 28.94 -28.09
C LYS A 614 -15.89 28.70 -29.27
N LEU A 615 -16.65 27.59 -29.24
CA LEU A 615 -17.63 27.26 -30.28
C LEU A 615 -18.81 28.24 -30.31
N ARG A 616 -19.21 28.77 -29.15
CA ARG A 616 -20.23 29.82 -29.02
C ARG A 616 -19.68 31.22 -29.32
N THR A 617 -18.37 31.36 -29.54
CA THR A 617 -17.66 32.64 -29.80
C THR A 617 -17.85 33.69 -28.70
N CYS A 618 -17.75 33.28 -27.44
CA CYS A 618 -17.88 34.15 -26.27
C CYS A 618 -16.75 33.93 -25.24
N GLY A 619 -16.46 34.96 -24.44
CA GLY A 619 -15.52 34.87 -23.31
C GLY A 619 -16.16 34.25 -22.07
N LEU A 620 -15.36 33.66 -21.16
CA LEU A 620 -15.88 33.11 -19.90
C LEU A 620 -16.41 34.21 -18.95
N ASP A 621 -15.85 35.40 -19.03
CA ASP A 621 -16.23 36.60 -18.30
C ASP A 621 -17.62 37.16 -18.71
N GLU A 622 -18.10 36.78 -19.89
CA GLU A 622 -19.42 37.17 -20.41
C GLU A 622 -20.54 36.17 -20.01
N LEU A 623 -20.18 35.00 -19.48
CA LEU A 623 -21.12 33.92 -19.21
C LEU A 623 -21.77 34.04 -17.84
N ARG A 624 -23.09 33.85 -17.81
CA ARG A 624 -23.83 33.56 -16.57
C ARG A 624 -23.96 32.06 -16.35
N ILE A 625 -23.32 31.57 -15.29
CA ILE A 625 -23.18 30.14 -14.98
C ILE A 625 -24.01 29.80 -13.76
N VAL A 626 -24.91 28.83 -13.88
CA VAL A 626 -25.66 28.26 -12.75
C VAL A 626 -25.18 26.84 -12.49
N ILE A 627 -24.64 26.61 -11.29
CA ILE A 627 -24.18 25.30 -10.85
C ILE A 627 -25.21 24.73 -9.88
N ASN A 628 -25.85 23.62 -10.23
CA ASN A 628 -26.77 22.91 -9.37
C ASN A 628 -26.03 21.78 -8.64
N GLY A 629 -25.83 21.96 -7.34
CA GLY A 629 -24.98 21.11 -6.50
C GLY A 629 -23.94 21.97 -5.79
N ALA A 630 -24.02 22.02 -4.46
CA ALA A 630 -23.06 22.74 -3.60
C ALA A 630 -22.29 21.77 -2.68
N GLY A 631 -21.94 20.60 -3.23
CA GLY A 631 -21.02 19.65 -2.60
C GLY A 631 -19.57 19.89 -3.01
N ALA A 632 -18.72 18.89 -2.80
CA ALA A 632 -17.29 18.89 -3.12
C ALA A 632 -17.01 19.37 -4.57
N ALA A 633 -17.58 18.68 -5.56
CA ALA A 633 -17.41 19.00 -6.97
C ALA A 633 -17.90 20.42 -7.33
N GLY A 634 -19.14 20.77 -6.96
CA GLY A 634 -19.75 22.05 -7.34
C GLY A 634 -19.02 23.27 -6.76
N ILE A 635 -18.55 23.17 -5.52
CA ILE A 635 -17.74 24.23 -4.90
C ILE A 635 -16.38 24.35 -5.60
N SER A 636 -15.72 23.23 -5.93
CA SER A 636 -14.41 23.26 -6.60
C SER A 636 -14.51 23.81 -8.03
N VAL A 637 -15.53 23.39 -8.79
CA VAL A 637 -15.83 23.94 -10.12
C VAL A 637 -16.05 25.45 -10.05
N ALA A 638 -16.88 25.93 -9.11
CA ALA A 638 -17.11 27.36 -8.95
C ALA A 638 -15.83 28.15 -8.66
N LYS A 639 -14.98 27.63 -7.76
CA LYS A 639 -13.70 28.27 -7.41
C LYS A 639 -12.76 28.34 -8.61
N LEU A 640 -12.61 27.25 -9.36
CA LEU A 640 -11.73 27.20 -10.52
C LEU A 640 -12.24 28.12 -11.65
N LEU A 641 -13.55 28.13 -11.91
CA LEU A 641 -14.17 29.03 -12.89
C LEU A 641 -14.00 30.50 -12.51
N ASN A 642 -14.17 30.84 -11.23
CA ASN A 642 -13.90 32.19 -10.72
C ASN A 642 -12.42 32.57 -10.88
N ALA A 643 -11.49 31.64 -10.62
CA ALA A 643 -10.05 31.87 -10.75
C ALA A 643 -9.62 32.17 -12.21
N VAL A 644 -10.30 31.60 -13.21
CA VAL A 644 -10.07 31.88 -14.63
C VAL A 644 -10.88 33.07 -15.18
N GLY A 645 -11.61 33.79 -14.31
CA GLY A 645 -12.27 35.06 -14.65
C GLY A 645 -13.76 34.99 -15.00
N ALA A 646 -14.46 33.87 -14.75
CA ALA A 646 -15.92 33.83 -14.91
C ALA A 646 -16.61 34.73 -13.87
N ALA A 647 -17.41 35.70 -14.33
CA ALA A 647 -17.86 36.81 -13.49
C ALA A 647 -19.23 36.61 -12.79
N ASP A 648 -20.16 35.86 -13.39
CA ASP A 648 -21.51 35.62 -12.82
C ASP A 648 -21.75 34.12 -12.60
N ILE A 649 -21.36 33.63 -11.42
CA ILE A 649 -21.56 32.25 -11.00
C ILE A 649 -22.61 32.21 -9.88
N ILE A 650 -23.60 31.34 -9.99
CA ILE A 650 -24.60 31.09 -8.94
C ILE A 650 -24.65 29.60 -8.63
N LEU A 651 -24.40 29.24 -7.37
CA LEU A 651 -24.58 27.87 -6.90
C LEU A 651 -25.97 27.68 -6.30
N CYS A 652 -26.59 26.54 -6.58
CA CYS A 652 -27.83 26.09 -5.95
C CYS A 652 -27.56 24.81 -5.15
N ASP A 653 -28.22 24.69 -4.00
CA ASP A 653 -28.34 23.42 -3.28
C ASP A 653 -29.82 23.02 -3.13
N ARG A 654 -30.11 22.02 -2.30
CA ARG A 654 -31.47 21.52 -2.08
C ARG A 654 -32.46 22.55 -1.51
N GLN A 655 -32.01 23.71 -1.05
CA GLN A 655 -32.89 24.81 -0.59
C GLN A 655 -32.94 25.97 -1.59
N GLY A 656 -32.21 25.89 -2.71
CA GLY A 656 -32.13 26.95 -3.71
C GLY A 656 -30.78 27.64 -3.72
N ALA A 657 -30.76 28.87 -4.25
CA ALA A 657 -29.56 29.64 -4.49
C ALA A 657 -28.78 29.94 -3.20
N ILE A 658 -27.46 29.90 -3.31
CA ILE A 658 -26.51 30.26 -2.25
C ILE A 658 -26.17 31.74 -2.38
N HIS A 659 -26.29 32.49 -1.28
CA HIS A 659 -25.93 33.91 -1.19
C HIS A 659 -25.57 34.28 0.26
N VAL A 660 -24.85 35.38 0.45
CA VAL A 660 -24.33 35.82 1.75
C VAL A 660 -25.41 36.00 2.84
N ASP A 661 -26.62 36.41 2.45
CA ASP A 661 -27.71 36.66 3.39
C ASP A 661 -28.50 35.39 3.78
N ARG A 662 -28.21 34.23 3.15
CA ARG A 662 -28.91 32.97 3.43
C ARG A 662 -28.44 32.38 4.77
N LYS A 663 -29.39 31.96 5.60
CA LYS A 663 -29.10 31.36 6.92
C LYS A 663 -29.31 29.84 6.95
N GLU A 664 -30.23 29.29 6.17
CA GLU A 664 -30.54 27.86 6.25
C GLU A 664 -29.47 26.99 5.58
N ARG A 665 -29.02 25.95 6.30
CA ARG A 665 -28.15 24.87 5.79
C ARG A 665 -26.85 25.35 5.12
N MET A 666 -26.27 26.41 5.69
CA MET A 666 -24.98 26.97 5.29
C MET A 666 -23.88 26.39 6.19
N ASP A 667 -23.05 25.50 5.66
CA ASP A 667 -21.78 25.10 6.28
C ASP A 667 -20.67 26.14 6.01
N VAL A 668 -19.46 25.90 6.51
CA VAL A 668 -18.31 26.83 6.37
C VAL A 668 -17.96 27.04 4.89
N SER A 669 -17.91 25.96 4.10
CA SER A 669 -17.57 26.02 2.68
C SER A 669 -18.63 26.77 1.87
N LYS A 670 -19.92 26.57 2.19
CA LYS A 670 -21.01 27.33 1.55
C LYS A 670 -21.01 28.81 1.92
N ARG A 671 -20.61 29.17 3.14
CA ARG A 671 -20.44 30.58 3.52
C ARG A 671 -19.31 31.21 2.71
N ALA A 672 -18.15 30.54 2.65
CA ALA A 672 -17.00 31.04 1.89
C ALA A 672 -17.32 31.19 0.39
N ILE A 673 -18.01 30.23 -0.23
CA ILE A 673 -18.34 30.34 -1.67
C ILE A 673 -19.37 31.44 -1.93
N ALA A 674 -20.28 31.72 -0.98
CA ALA A 674 -21.28 32.78 -1.12
C ALA A 674 -20.65 34.19 -1.14
N GLU A 675 -19.46 34.36 -0.57
CA GLU A 675 -18.74 35.65 -0.58
C GLU A 675 -18.15 35.98 -1.95
N ILE A 676 -17.79 34.96 -2.73
CA ILE A 676 -17.12 35.11 -4.03
C ILE A 676 -18.02 34.76 -5.23
N THR A 677 -19.28 34.38 -4.98
CA THR A 677 -20.26 34.06 -6.04
C THR A 677 -21.58 34.78 -5.78
N ASN A 678 -22.47 34.79 -6.79
CA ASN A 678 -23.80 35.38 -6.71
C ASN A 678 -23.81 36.81 -6.13
N HIS A 679 -22.96 37.68 -6.68
CA HIS A 679 -22.83 39.08 -6.24
C HIS A 679 -24.15 39.86 -6.30
N ALA A 680 -25.06 39.46 -7.20
CA ALA A 680 -26.40 40.00 -7.33
C ALA A 680 -27.38 39.53 -6.23
N ARG A 681 -26.95 38.62 -5.34
CA ARG A 681 -27.73 38.06 -4.23
C ARG A 681 -29.07 37.47 -4.66
N LYS A 682 -29.09 36.82 -5.83
CA LYS A 682 -30.29 36.15 -6.32
C LYS A 682 -30.67 35.02 -5.35
N SER A 683 -31.96 34.91 -5.07
CA SER A 683 -32.55 33.94 -4.15
C SER A 683 -33.67 33.17 -4.83
N GLY A 684 -34.15 32.10 -4.19
CA GLY A 684 -35.17 31.22 -4.75
C GLY A 684 -34.62 29.87 -5.20
N THR A 685 -35.50 29.08 -5.82
CA THR A 685 -35.21 27.74 -6.33
C THR A 685 -34.31 27.77 -7.57
N LEU A 686 -33.86 26.59 -8.03
CA LEU A 686 -33.14 26.47 -9.30
C LEU A 686 -33.93 27.11 -10.46
N ALA A 687 -35.24 26.90 -10.51
CA ALA A 687 -36.12 27.46 -11.54
C ALA A 687 -36.18 28.99 -11.53
N ASP A 688 -35.97 29.61 -10.36
CA ASP A 688 -36.04 31.06 -10.20
C ASP A 688 -34.76 31.75 -10.65
N VAL A 689 -33.61 31.08 -10.52
CA VAL A 689 -32.30 31.65 -10.87
C VAL A 689 -31.78 31.24 -12.24
N LEU A 690 -32.30 30.19 -12.85
CA LEU A 690 -31.89 29.74 -14.19
C LEU A 690 -32.31 30.66 -15.36
N PRO A 691 -33.40 31.43 -15.31
CA PRO A 691 -33.81 32.28 -16.43
C PRO A 691 -32.70 33.24 -16.87
N GLY A 692 -32.38 33.22 -18.17
CA GLY A 692 -31.29 33.99 -18.77
C GLY A 692 -29.87 33.54 -18.42
N ALA A 693 -29.68 32.36 -17.82
CA ALA A 693 -28.36 31.76 -17.66
C ALA A 693 -27.83 31.22 -19.00
N ASP A 694 -26.52 31.28 -19.20
CA ASP A 694 -25.82 30.80 -20.39
C ASP A 694 -25.40 29.34 -20.27
N VAL A 695 -25.04 28.95 -19.05
CA VAL A 695 -24.50 27.64 -18.72
C VAL A 695 -25.23 27.06 -17.53
N PHE A 696 -25.61 25.79 -17.64
CA PHE A 696 -26.02 24.97 -16.51
C PHE A 696 -24.95 23.90 -16.25
N VAL A 697 -24.50 23.77 -15.01
CA VAL A 697 -23.64 22.66 -14.56
C VAL A 697 -24.34 21.90 -13.43
N GLY A 698 -24.79 20.70 -13.72
CA GLY A 698 -25.41 19.78 -12.78
C GLY A 698 -24.38 18.84 -12.15
N LEU A 699 -24.25 18.91 -10.83
CA LEU A 699 -23.43 18.06 -9.97
C LEU A 699 -24.26 17.65 -8.75
N SER A 700 -25.47 17.15 -9.02
CA SER A 700 -26.53 17.03 -8.03
C SER A 700 -27.25 15.69 -8.06
N ALA A 701 -28.45 15.64 -8.63
CA ALA A 701 -29.35 14.50 -8.58
C ALA A 701 -30.14 14.38 -9.89
N PRO A 702 -30.58 13.15 -10.24
CA PRO A 702 -31.30 12.89 -11.47
C PRO A 702 -32.59 13.67 -11.58
N GLY A 703 -32.92 14.10 -12.80
CA GLY A 703 -34.21 14.75 -13.12
C GLY A 703 -34.42 16.12 -12.49
N THR A 704 -33.37 16.79 -12.00
CA THR A 704 -33.49 18.12 -11.38
C THR A 704 -33.61 19.26 -12.39
N LEU A 705 -33.22 19.04 -13.66
CA LEU A 705 -33.35 20.01 -14.74
C LEU A 705 -34.49 19.59 -15.69
N THR A 706 -35.38 20.52 -16.02
CA THR A 706 -36.54 20.26 -16.89
C THR A 706 -36.40 20.95 -18.26
N PRO A 707 -37.07 20.45 -19.32
CA PRO A 707 -37.13 21.13 -20.60
C PRO A 707 -37.63 22.59 -20.50
N GLU A 708 -38.61 22.85 -19.63
CA GLU A 708 -39.17 24.19 -19.40
C GLU A 708 -38.12 25.15 -18.82
N MET A 709 -37.30 24.67 -17.89
CA MET A 709 -36.18 25.42 -17.34
C MET A 709 -35.16 25.77 -18.41
N ILE A 710 -34.79 24.82 -19.29
CA ILE A 710 -33.85 25.09 -20.40
C ILE A 710 -34.41 26.13 -21.37
N ARG A 711 -35.72 26.07 -21.70
CA ARG A 711 -36.35 27.09 -22.56
C ARG A 711 -36.33 28.50 -21.96
N SER A 712 -36.19 28.63 -20.63
CA SER A 712 -36.08 29.92 -19.94
C SER A 712 -34.66 30.50 -19.93
N MET A 713 -33.65 29.69 -20.28
CA MET A 713 -32.24 30.11 -20.34
C MET A 713 -31.97 31.08 -21.49
N ALA A 714 -30.74 31.59 -21.56
CA ALA A 714 -30.28 32.41 -22.69
C ALA A 714 -30.33 31.63 -24.01
N LYS A 715 -30.21 32.33 -25.14
CA LYS A 715 -30.14 31.69 -26.46
C LYS A 715 -28.88 30.82 -26.54
N ALA A 716 -29.02 29.65 -27.16
CA ALA A 716 -27.95 28.67 -27.31
C ALA A 716 -27.29 28.27 -25.95
N PRO A 717 -28.08 27.79 -24.97
CA PRO A 717 -27.56 27.45 -23.65
C PRO A 717 -26.68 26.20 -23.71
N MET A 718 -25.64 26.17 -22.87
CA MET A 718 -24.72 25.05 -22.74
C MET A 718 -25.08 24.25 -21.48
N ILE A 719 -25.35 22.95 -21.62
CA ILE A 719 -25.90 22.10 -20.55
C ILE A 719 -24.91 20.99 -20.21
N PHE A 720 -24.40 21.02 -18.98
CA PHE A 720 -23.50 20.01 -18.43
C PHE A 720 -24.29 19.25 -17.36
N ALA A 721 -24.88 18.11 -17.69
CA ALA A 721 -25.69 17.31 -16.77
C ALA A 721 -24.86 16.10 -16.30
N LEU A 722 -24.09 16.29 -15.22
CA LEU A 722 -22.98 15.41 -14.85
C LEU A 722 -23.30 14.46 -13.68
N ALA A 723 -24.53 14.45 -13.16
CA ALA A 723 -24.94 13.44 -12.19
C ALA A 723 -24.81 12.01 -12.77
N ASN A 724 -24.38 11.08 -11.91
CA ASN A 724 -24.21 9.66 -12.25
C ASN A 724 -25.00 8.77 -11.27
N PRO A 725 -25.53 7.61 -11.71
CA PRO A 725 -25.54 7.10 -13.09
C PRO A 725 -26.59 7.78 -14.00
N ASP A 726 -27.55 8.50 -13.42
CA ASP A 726 -28.62 9.18 -14.14
C ASP A 726 -28.42 10.71 -14.08
N PRO A 727 -28.36 11.40 -15.23
CA PRO A 727 -28.07 12.83 -15.28
C PRO A 727 -29.26 13.69 -14.83
N GLU A 728 -29.01 14.97 -14.56
CA GLU A 728 -30.05 15.96 -14.23
C GLU A 728 -31.12 16.07 -15.31
N ILE A 729 -30.75 15.84 -16.58
CA ILE A 729 -31.64 15.71 -17.74
C ILE A 729 -30.95 14.83 -18.78
N THR A 730 -31.71 14.08 -19.58
CA THR A 730 -31.14 13.32 -20.69
C THR A 730 -30.76 14.22 -21.87
N PRO A 731 -29.74 13.87 -22.66
CA PRO A 731 -29.32 14.69 -23.81
C PRO A 731 -30.44 14.95 -24.83
N ASP A 732 -31.29 13.96 -25.10
CA ASP A 732 -32.39 14.13 -26.06
C ASP A 732 -33.40 15.18 -25.60
N LEU A 733 -33.76 15.16 -24.31
CA LEU A 733 -34.67 16.15 -23.74
C LEU A 733 -34.03 17.53 -23.73
N ALA A 734 -32.77 17.65 -23.33
CA ALA A 734 -32.04 18.91 -23.35
C ALA A 734 -31.93 19.51 -24.77
N ARG A 735 -31.62 18.68 -25.77
CA ARG A 735 -31.54 19.09 -27.18
C ARG A 735 -32.91 19.56 -27.69
N SER A 736 -33.98 18.81 -27.38
CA SER A 736 -35.35 19.20 -27.76
C SER A 736 -35.83 20.49 -27.10
N ALA A 737 -35.24 20.85 -25.96
CA ALA A 737 -35.51 22.09 -25.23
C ALA A 737 -34.70 23.29 -25.72
N GLY A 738 -33.78 23.09 -26.67
CA GLY A 738 -33.00 24.16 -27.30
C GLY A 738 -31.55 24.27 -26.83
N ALA A 739 -31.01 23.27 -26.11
CA ALA A 739 -29.60 23.26 -25.73
C ALA A 739 -28.67 23.26 -26.96
N PHE A 740 -27.68 24.14 -26.94
CA PHE A 740 -26.66 24.27 -27.99
C PHE A 740 -25.60 23.19 -27.89
N ALA A 741 -25.04 23.01 -26.70
CA ALA A 741 -24.01 22.05 -26.37
C ALA A 741 -24.45 21.24 -25.14
N ILE A 742 -24.21 19.94 -25.15
CA ILE A 742 -24.62 19.04 -24.07
C ILE A 742 -23.45 18.15 -23.69
N ALA A 743 -23.13 18.10 -22.40
CA ALA A 743 -22.12 17.22 -21.84
C ALA A 743 -22.72 16.42 -20.67
N THR A 744 -22.28 15.18 -20.50
CA THR A 744 -22.74 14.30 -19.40
C THR A 744 -21.58 13.56 -18.74
N GLY A 745 -21.82 12.95 -17.57
CA GLY A 745 -20.84 12.05 -16.94
C GLY A 745 -20.76 10.65 -17.57
N ARG A 746 -21.70 10.31 -18.47
CA ARG A 746 -21.86 8.94 -18.98
C ARG A 746 -21.11 8.70 -20.29
N SER A 747 -20.57 7.50 -20.44
CA SER A 747 -19.75 7.09 -21.59
C SER A 747 -20.56 6.70 -22.84
N ASP A 748 -21.88 6.50 -22.70
CA ASP A 748 -22.78 6.16 -23.80
C ASP A 748 -23.31 7.40 -24.54
N PHE A 749 -22.99 8.60 -24.07
CA PHE A 749 -23.35 9.86 -24.73
C PHE A 749 -22.12 10.63 -25.25
N PRO A 750 -22.29 11.51 -26.26
CA PRO A 750 -21.25 12.45 -26.66
C PRO A 750 -20.82 13.37 -25.51
N ASN A 751 -19.62 13.94 -25.61
CA ASN A 751 -19.05 14.87 -24.62
C ASN A 751 -19.05 14.31 -23.18
N GLN A 752 -18.46 13.13 -22.99
CA GLN A 752 -18.30 12.57 -21.66
C GLN A 752 -17.29 13.40 -20.85
N VAL A 753 -17.76 14.05 -19.80
CA VAL A 753 -16.92 14.74 -18.81
C VAL A 753 -16.56 13.71 -17.74
N ASN A 754 -15.34 13.18 -17.82
CA ASN A 754 -14.85 12.12 -16.95
C ASN A 754 -13.50 12.48 -16.35
N ASN A 755 -13.40 12.40 -15.02
CA ASN A 755 -12.21 12.75 -14.26
C ASN A 755 -10.95 11.94 -14.66
N SER A 756 -11.14 10.78 -15.31
CA SER A 756 -10.03 9.98 -15.88
C SER A 756 -9.20 10.73 -16.92
N LEU A 757 -9.72 11.83 -17.48
CA LEU A 757 -8.97 12.72 -18.37
C LEU A 757 -7.98 13.63 -17.63
N ALA A 758 -8.13 13.80 -16.32
CA ALA A 758 -7.35 14.73 -15.51
C ALA A 758 -6.34 14.01 -14.60
N PHE A 759 -6.83 13.26 -13.59
CA PHE A 759 -5.96 12.78 -12.51
C PHE A 759 -4.74 11.98 -12.96
N PRO A 760 -4.78 11.11 -14.01
CA PRO A 760 -3.59 10.35 -14.40
C PRO A 760 -2.45 11.26 -14.87
N GLY A 761 -2.78 12.21 -15.76
CA GLY A 761 -1.81 13.16 -16.30
C GLY A 761 -1.33 14.17 -15.26
N VAL A 762 -2.23 14.64 -14.37
CA VAL A 762 -1.87 15.56 -13.29
C VAL A 762 -0.84 14.94 -12.36
N PHE A 763 -1.07 13.70 -11.91
CA PHE A 763 -0.10 13.02 -11.05
C PHE A 763 1.19 12.67 -11.79
N ARG A 764 1.14 12.21 -13.05
CA ARG A 764 2.36 11.94 -13.82
C ARG A 764 3.26 13.17 -13.89
N GLY A 765 2.69 14.31 -14.28
CA GLY A 765 3.43 15.58 -14.36
C GLY A 765 3.99 16.01 -13.00
N ALA A 766 3.18 15.93 -11.95
CA ALA A 766 3.60 16.28 -10.59
C ALA A 766 4.71 15.35 -10.05
N LEU A 767 4.63 14.04 -10.28
CA LEU A 767 5.61 13.05 -9.84
C LEU A 767 6.93 13.20 -10.59
N ASP A 768 6.89 13.43 -11.91
CA ASP A 768 8.11 13.52 -12.73
C ASP A 768 8.99 14.71 -12.36
N VAL A 769 8.40 15.82 -11.88
CA VAL A 769 9.16 16.99 -11.40
C VAL A 769 9.25 17.04 -9.87
N ARG A 770 8.81 15.96 -9.19
CA ARG A 770 8.76 15.82 -7.73
C ARG A 770 8.11 17.02 -7.03
N ALA A 771 6.99 17.50 -7.58
CA ALA A 771 6.27 18.67 -7.10
C ALA A 771 5.89 18.54 -5.62
N THR A 772 5.97 19.65 -4.87
CA THR A 772 5.60 19.68 -3.44
C THR A 772 4.10 19.77 -3.21
N ALA A 773 3.33 20.24 -4.21
CA ALA A 773 1.88 20.39 -4.15
C ALA A 773 1.27 20.42 -5.57
N ILE A 774 -0.06 20.40 -5.66
CA ILE A 774 -0.82 20.68 -6.89
C ILE A 774 -1.54 22.03 -6.72
N SER A 775 -1.08 23.05 -7.44
CA SER A 775 -1.65 24.42 -7.40
C SER A 775 -2.86 24.58 -8.31
N ASP A 776 -3.57 25.69 -8.18
CA ASP A 776 -4.65 26.04 -9.10
C ASP A 776 -4.11 26.33 -10.51
N ASP A 777 -2.92 26.93 -10.64
CA ASP A 777 -2.25 27.12 -11.94
C ASP A 777 -2.00 25.80 -12.66
N MET A 778 -1.58 24.76 -11.94
CA MET A 778 -1.40 23.42 -12.49
C MET A 778 -2.74 22.80 -12.94
N LYS A 779 -3.83 23.03 -12.20
CA LYS A 779 -5.19 22.57 -12.57
C LYS A 779 -5.68 23.30 -13.83
N ILE A 780 -5.46 24.60 -13.92
CA ILE A 780 -5.82 25.41 -15.10
C ILE A 780 -5.00 24.95 -16.31
N ALA A 781 -3.70 24.74 -16.16
CA ALA A 781 -2.84 24.20 -17.22
C ALA A 781 -3.30 22.83 -17.70
N ALA A 782 -3.72 21.95 -16.79
CA ALA A 782 -4.31 20.66 -17.14
C ALA A 782 -5.60 20.82 -17.96
N ALA A 783 -6.50 21.73 -17.56
CA ALA A 783 -7.76 21.97 -18.27
C ALA A 783 -7.52 22.49 -19.70
N HIS A 784 -6.58 23.43 -19.88
CA HIS A 784 -6.17 23.89 -21.20
C HIS A 784 -5.57 22.77 -22.04
N ALA A 785 -4.69 21.94 -21.47
CA ALA A 785 -4.09 20.82 -22.20
C ALA A 785 -5.13 19.80 -22.71
N ILE A 786 -6.20 19.55 -21.94
CA ILE A 786 -7.32 18.71 -22.35
C ILE A 786 -8.14 19.39 -23.46
N ALA A 787 -8.47 20.67 -23.29
CA ALA A 787 -9.27 21.42 -24.26
C ALA A 787 -8.57 21.51 -25.63
N ASP A 788 -7.26 21.80 -25.63
CA ASP A 788 -6.45 22.01 -26.84
C ASP A 788 -6.24 20.73 -27.67
N LEU A 789 -6.55 19.54 -27.13
CA LEU A 789 -6.54 18.29 -27.89
C LEU A 789 -7.70 18.19 -28.90
N VAL A 790 -8.78 18.96 -28.68
CA VAL A 790 -9.86 19.12 -29.64
C VAL A 790 -9.51 20.28 -30.57
N THR A 791 -9.00 19.95 -31.75
CA THR A 791 -8.62 20.94 -32.76
C THR A 791 -9.84 21.66 -33.32
N GLU A 792 -9.65 22.89 -33.82
CA GLU A 792 -10.76 23.74 -34.30
C GLU A 792 -11.60 23.10 -35.41
N ASP A 793 -10.98 22.27 -36.26
CA ASP A 793 -11.64 21.54 -37.34
C ASP A 793 -12.54 20.39 -36.83
N LYS A 794 -12.31 19.90 -35.61
CA LYS A 794 -13.07 18.82 -34.98
C LYS A 794 -14.08 19.32 -33.95
N LEU A 795 -13.92 20.56 -33.48
CA LEU A 795 -14.75 21.13 -32.44
C LEU A 795 -16.19 21.30 -32.94
N THR A 796 -17.11 20.54 -32.35
CA THR A 796 -18.54 20.57 -32.68
C THR A 796 -19.37 20.50 -31.40
N PRO A 797 -20.68 20.79 -31.43
CA PRO A 797 -21.52 20.67 -30.24
C PRO A 797 -21.56 19.26 -29.62
N GLU A 798 -21.18 18.23 -30.39
CA GLU A 798 -21.12 16.83 -29.96
C GLU A 798 -19.68 16.35 -29.69
N PHE A 799 -18.68 17.23 -29.86
CA PHE A 799 -17.27 16.91 -29.64
C PHE A 799 -16.51 18.12 -29.07
N LEU A 800 -16.66 18.32 -27.75
CA LEU A 800 -16.11 19.41 -26.95
C LEU A 800 -14.91 18.97 -26.11
N ILE A 801 -14.79 17.68 -25.82
CA ILE A 801 -13.78 17.09 -24.94
C ILE A 801 -13.32 15.76 -25.56
N PRO A 802 -12.02 15.40 -25.47
CA PRO A 802 -11.55 14.12 -25.98
C PRO A 802 -12.21 12.93 -25.28
N ASP A 803 -12.13 11.76 -25.93
CA ASP A 803 -12.64 10.52 -25.36
C ASP A 803 -11.84 10.09 -24.11
N SER A 804 -12.50 9.41 -23.17
CA SER A 804 -11.85 8.94 -21.92
C SER A 804 -10.71 7.94 -22.15
N LEU A 805 -10.65 7.30 -23.32
CA LEU A 805 -9.57 6.42 -23.76
C LEU A 805 -8.62 7.06 -24.80
N ASP A 806 -8.69 8.38 -25.01
CA ASP A 806 -7.70 9.09 -25.83
C ASP A 806 -6.35 9.14 -25.10
N LEU A 807 -5.48 8.19 -25.42
CA LEU A 807 -4.16 8.00 -24.82
C LEU A 807 -3.20 9.18 -25.03
N ARG A 808 -3.59 10.20 -25.80
CA ARG A 808 -2.83 11.45 -25.95
C ARG A 808 -3.05 12.41 -24.78
N VAL A 809 -4.14 12.24 -24.02
CA VAL A 809 -4.55 13.16 -22.95
C VAL A 809 -3.53 13.22 -21.83
N ALA A 810 -3.23 12.08 -21.19
CA ALA A 810 -2.34 12.06 -20.04
C ALA A 810 -0.91 12.57 -20.33
N PRO A 811 -0.25 12.22 -21.46
CA PRO A 811 1.03 12.83 -21.84
C PRO A 811 0.98 14.35 -21.94
N ARG A 812 -0.06 14.91 -22.57
CA ARG A 812 -0.21 16.36 -22.74
C ARG A 812 -0.50 17.08 -21.44
N VAL A 813 -1.35 16.50 -20.60
CA VAL A 813 -1.64 17.03 -19.26
C VAL A 813 -0.39 16.97 -18.39
N ALA A 814 0.38 15.87 -18.41
CA ALA A 814 1.60 15.72 -17.63
C ALA A 814 2.63 16.82 -17.97
N ALA A 815 2.86 17.08 -19.25
CA ALA A 815 3.76 18.14 -19.69
C ALA A 815 3.30 19.54 -19.26
N ALA A 816 2.01 19.85 -19.39
CA ALA A 816 1.46 21.14 -18.99
C ALA A 816 1.55 21.36 -17.47
N VAL A 817 1.23 20.33 -16.69
CA VAL A 817 1.29 20.36 -15.22
C VAL A 817 2.73 20.49 -14.73
N ALA A 818 3.66 19.73 -15.31
CA ALA A 818 5.09 19.82 -14.99
C ALA A 818 5.66 21.22 -15.28
N ARG A 819 5.34 21.77 -16.45
CA ARG A 819 5.72 23.14 -16.81
C ARG A 819 5.21 24.14 -15.78
N SER A 820 3.93 24.09 -15.45
CA SER A 820 3.33 24.99 -14.47
C SER A 820 4.00 24.84 -13.09
N ALA A 821 4.25 23.61 -12.62
CA ALA A 821 4.95 23.39 -11.36
C ALA A 821 6.37 23.97 -11.35
N GLN A 822 7.10 23.90 -12.47
CA GLN A 822 8.42 24.50 -12.62
C GLN A 822 8.35 26.04 -12.63
N GLU A 823 7.40 26.62 -13.35
CA GLU A 823 7.20 28.07 -13.44
C GLU A 823 6.76 28.69 -12.10
N THR A 824 5.95 27.97 -11.32
CA THR A 824 5.49 28.42 -9.99
C THR A 824 6.45 28.04 -8.86
N GLY A 825 7.58 27.39 -9.14
CA GLY A 825 8.58 27.00 -8.13
C GLY A 825 8.16 25.88 -7.19
N LEU A 826 7.17 25.06 -7.57
CA LEU A 826 6.72 23.89 -6.80
C LEU A 826 7.49 22.61 -7.17
N ALA A 827 8.17 22.59 -8.31
CA ALA A 827 9.01 21.47 -8.75
C ALA A 827 10.33 21.40 -7.99
N ARG A 828 10.77 20.20 -7.59
CA ARG A 828 12.12 19.95 -7.06
C ARG A 828 13.10 19.51 -8.13
N GLU A 829 12.62 19.04 -9.26
CA GLU A 829 13.42 18.69 -10.43
C GLU A 829 12.99 19.52 -11.64
N THR A 830 13.97 19.94 -12.45
CA THR A 830 13.73 20.66 -13.70
C THR A 830 13.97 19.69 -14.86
N ILE A 831 12.89 19.29 -15.53
CA ILE A 831 12.92 18.41 -16.70
C ILE A 831 12.22 19.15 -17.84
N ASP A 832 12.60 18.88 -19.10
CA ASP A 832 11.88 19.44 -20.25
C ASP A 832 10.45 18.85 -20.30
N PRO A 833 9.39 19.68 -20.30
CA PRO A 833 8.02 19.20 -20.48
C PRO A 833 7.82 18.30 -21.70
N ALA A 834 8.57 18.50 -22.79
CA ALA A 834 8.51 17.63 -23.96
C ALA A 834 9.07 16.23 -23.69
N GLU A 835 10.09 16.13 -22.83
CA GLU A 835 10.63 14.85 -22.38
C GLU A 835 9.64 14.12 -21.47
N ILE A 836 8.92 14.85 -20.60
CA ILE A 836 7.85 14.29 -19.75
C ILE A 836 6.70 13.74 -20.62
N GLU A 837 6.28 14.50 -21.64
CA GLU A 837 5.27 14.03 -22.60
C GLU A 837 5.71 12.72 -23.26
N MET A 838 6.96 12.67 -23.74
CA MET A 838 7.53 11.48 -24.39
C MET A 838 7.58 10.29 -23.43
N ARG A 839 8.15 10.46 -22.23
CA ARG A 839 8.25 9.39 -21.22
C ARG A 839 6.87 8.86 -20.82
N CYS A 840 5.88 9.73 -20.63
CA CYS A 840 4.51 9.34 -20.34
C CYS A 840 3.90 8.54 -21.50
N ARG A 841 4.13 8.99 -22.74
CA ARG A 841 3.69 8.25 -23.93
C ARG A 841 4.33 6.87 -24.00
N ASP A 842 5.64 6.76 -23.82
CA ASP A 842 6.36 5.49 -23.89
C ASP A 842 5.89 4.53 -22.79
N LEU A 843 5.62 5.04 -21.58
CA LEU A 843 4.97 4.28 -20.51
C LEU A 843 3.60 3.72 -20.90
N VAL A 844 2.76 4.53 -21.54
CA VAL A 844 1.39 4.16 -21.92
C VAL A 844 1.36 3.15 -23.07
N TYR A 845 2.22 3.32 -24.08
CA TYR A 845 2.21 2.48 -25.29
C TYR A 845 3.14 1.27 -25.20
N GLU A 846 4.29 1.39 -24.55
CA GLU A 846 5.32 0.33 -24.49
C GLU A 846 5.35 -0.38 -23.13
N GLY A 847 4.79 0.22 -22.08
CA GLY A 847 4.79 -0.34 -20.73
C GLY A 847 6.16 -0.29 -20.05
N THR A 848 7.11 0.45 -20.61
CA THR A 848 8.48 0.61 -20.10
C THR A 848 8.90 2.07 -20.09
N ILE A 849 9.69 2.46 -19.08
CA ILE A 849 10.45 3.72 -19.12
C ILE A 849 11.67 3.42 -19.98
N ALA A 850 11.74 3.95 -21.20
CA ALA A 850 13.02 4.08 -21.88
C ALA A 850 13.84 5.11 -21.07
N LEU A 851 14.93 4.65 -20.45
CA LEU A 851 15.87 5.50 -19.71
C LEU A 851 16.64 6.42 -20.66
#